data_AF-A0A0E0LPS8-F1
#
_entry.id   AF-A0A0E0LPS8-F1
#
_cell.length_a   1.000
_cell.length_b   1.000
_cell.length_c   1.000
_cell.angle_alpha   90.00
_cell.angle_beta   90.00
_cell.angle_gamma   90.00
#
_symmetry.space_group_name_H-M   'P 1'
#
loop_
_entity.id
_entity.type
_entity.pdbx_description
1 polymer ?
#
loop_
_entity_poly.entity_id
_entity_poly.type
_entity_poly.pdbx_seq_one_letter_code
_entity_poly.pdbx_strand_id
1 'polypeptide(L)'
;MDPEFGRGMAPRKRESWRTTLLLAYQSLGVVYGDLSISPLYVYKSTFAEDITHSETNEEIFGVLSFVFWTLTLIPLIKYVSIVLRADDNGEGGTFALYSLICRHANVSLLPNRQLADEELSTYKLEYPPEVANKSRIKEWLEKHKTLQTALLIMVMIGTCMVIGDGVLTPAISVFSAVSGLELSLSRDQHEYAVIPITCVILVFLFALQHYGTHRVGFLFAPIVLAWLICMSVLGLYNIIHWNPQVYRALNPYHMLKFLRKTKKSGWMSLGGILLCMTGSEAMFADLGHFSYSAIQLAFTTLVYPALILGYMGQAAYLSKHHTLNSTYQIGYYISVPESVRWPVLVLAILASVVGSQAIISGTFSIINQSQSLSCFPRVKVVHTSENIHGQIYIPEINWLLMVLCIAVTVGFRDTKHMGNASGLAVITVMLVTTCLTSLVIMLCWHRSPALALIFFLFFGSIEALYFSASLIKFREGAWLPIMLALILMAVMFIWHHTTIKKYEFDLHNKVTLEWLLALGDKLGMVRVPGIGLVYTDLTSGVPANFSRFVTNLPAFHRVLVFVCVKSVPVPHVLPAERYLVGRVGPAGHRSYRCIVRYGYRDVHQDVDSFETELVESLATYIKLDALYRCSDAGSGSGSEQLDGRYERENALTVIGTNPLRRCLSYDASHDGVSSVDAARVEVNSPNGIVEVPAAAPVLKKVRFVVEAANPEVDKGVVEELQELCEAREAGTAFILGHSHVQTKPGSSLLKKLAVGVGYNFLRRNCRGPDVVLRVPPASLLEVGMVYVL
;
A
#
# COMPACT_ATOMS: atom_id res chain seq x y z
N MET A 1 -7.01 -39.90 -26.39
CA MET A 1 -7.32 -40.09 -24.96
C MET A 1 -5.99 -40.39 -24.30
N ASP A 2 -5.38 -39.39 -23.67
CA ASP A 2 -4.19 -39.57 -22.84
C ASP A 2 -4.38 -38.79 -21.52
N PRO A 3 -4.06 -39.37 -20.35
CA PRO A 3 -4.58 -38.92 -19.07
C PRO A 3 -3.49 -38.19 -18.27
N GLU A 4 -3.12 -36.97 -18.64
CA GLU A 4 -2.18 -36.16 -17.84
C GLU A 4 -2.62 -34.69 -17.63
N PHE A 5 -3.87 -34.36 -17.94
CA PHE A 5 -4.48 -33.05 -17.61
C PHE A 5 -4.95 -32.95 -16.13
N GLY A 6 -4.28 -33.68 -15.23
CA GLY A 6 -4.66 -33.85 -13.82
C GLY A 6 -3.69 -33.26 -12.80
N ARG A 7 -2.80 -32.33 -13.18
CA ARG A 7 -1.92 -31.62 -12.23
C ARG A 7 -1.80 -30.13 -12.54
N GLY A 8 -2.89 -29.42 -12.35
CA GLY A 8 -2.93 -27.95 -12.24
C GLY A 8 -3.74 -27.46 -11.04
N MET A 9 -4.00 -28.35 -10.08
CA MET A 9 -4.77 -28.07 -8.87
C MET A 9 -3.88 -28.42 -7.69
N ALA A 10 -3.00 -27.51 -7.29
CA ALA A 10 -2.63 -27.49 -5.88
C ALA A 10 -3.88 -26.96 -5.15
N PRO A 11 -4.64 -27.80 -4.42
CA PRO A 11 -5.63 -27.25 -3.51
C PRO A 11 -4.89 -26.27 -2.61
N ARG A 12 -5.48 -25.07 -2.36
CA ARG A 12 -4.99 -24.06 -1.41
C ARG A 12 -4.31 -24.80 -0.26
N LYS A 13 -2.97 -24.86 -0.28
CA LYS A 13 -2.18 -25.79 0.55
C LYS A 13 -2.67 -25.50 1.95
N ARG A 14 -3.40 -26.44 2.57
CA ARG A 14 -3.91 -26.27 3.93
C ARG A 14 -2.65 -26.00 4.72
N GLU A 15 -2.43 -24.74 5.09
CA GLU A 15 -1.18 -24.33 5.73
C GLU A 15 -0.96 -25.32 6.87
N SER A 16 0.24 -25.87 6.93
CA SER A 16 0.55 -26.81 8.01
C SER A 16 0.19 -26.09 9.31
N TRP A 17 -0.48 -26.77 10.24
CA TRP A 17 -0.83 -26.15 11.53
C TRP A 17 0.37 -25.47 12.19
N ARG A 18 1.58 -26.00 11.93
CA ARG A 18 2.86 -25.40 12.34
C ARG A 18 3.17 -24.07 11.65
N THR A 19 2.90 -23.91 10.35
CA THR A 19 3.09 -22.63 9.66
C THR A 19 2.10 -21.59 10.14
N THR A 20 0.82 -21.94 10.31
CA THR A 20 -0.16 -20.98 10.85
C THR A 20 0.18 -20.55 12.28
N LEU A 21 0.68 -21.45 13.13
CA LEU A 21 1.12 -21.12 14.49
C LEU A 21 2.39 -20.26 14.48
N LEU A 22 3.33 -20.51 13.57
CA LEU A 22 4.51 -19.66 13.39
C LEU A 22 4.14 -18.26 12.92
N LEU A 23 3.24 -18.14 11.94
CA LEU A 23 2.72 -16.85 11.48
C LEU A 23 1.94 -16.13 12.57
N ALA A 24 1.16 -16.85 13.40
CA ALA A 24 0.44 -16.28 14.53
C ALA A 24 1.39 -15.75 15.61
N TYR A 25 2.53 -16.42 15.82
CA TYR A 25 3.59 -15.90 16.70
C TYR A 25 4.26 -14.66 16.11
N GLN A 26 4.59 -14.66 14.82
CA GLN A 26 5.22 -13.51 14.16
C GLN A 26 4.29 -12.28 14.11
N SER A 27 2.98 -12.48 13.97
CA SER A 27 2.01 -11.38 13.94
C SER A 27 1.94 -10.62 15.28
N LEU A 28 2.32 -11.24 16.41
CA LEU A 28 2.45 -10.56 17.71
C LEU A 28 3.41 -9.36 17.65
N GLY A 29 4.56 -9.53 17.00
CA GLY A 29 5.58 -8.49 16.94
C GLY A 29 5.31 -7.38 15.93
N VAL A 30 4.40 -7.61 14.98
CA VAL A 30 4.16 -6.67 13.87
C VAL A 30 2.79 -6.02 13.96
N VAL A 31 1.75 -6.77 14.31
CA VAL A 31 0.36 -6.29 14.21
C VAL A 31 -0.16 -5.75 15.55
N TYR A 32 0.15 -6.42 16.64
CA TYR A 32 -0.52 -6.18 17.93
C TYR A 32 0.20 -5.21 18.85
N GLY A 33 1.36 -4.68 18.46
CA GLY A 33 2.13 -3.76 19.31
C GLY A 33 1.32 -2.52 19.70
N ASP A 34 0.63 -1.88 18.75
CA ASP A 34 -0.19 -0.68 19.01
C ASP A 34 -1.37 -0.97 19.97
N LEU A 35 -2.16 -1.99 19.65
CA LEU A 35 -3.30 -2.40 20.48
C LEU A 35 -2.87 -2.83 21.89
N SER A 36 -1.71 -3.47 22.03
CA SER A 36 -1.19 -3.95 23.32
C SER A 36 -0.70 -2.83 24.23
N ILE A 37 -0.40 -1.64 23.71
CA ILE A 37 0.14 -0.49 24.45
C ILE A 37 -0.96 0.47 24.92
N SER A 38 -2.16 0.38 24.33
CA SER A 38 -3.35 1.16 24.72
C SER A 38 -3.63 1.22 26.23
N PRO A 39 -3.44 0.14 27.03
CA PRO A 39 -3.65 0.19 28.48
C PRO A 39 -2.79 1.22 29.22
N LEU A 40 -1.70 1.72 28.65
CA LEU A 40 -0.85 2.75 29.26
C LEU A 40 -1.54 4.12 29.37
N TYR A 41 -2.42 4.45 28.43
CA TYR A 41 -3.00 5.79 28.31
C TYR A 41 -4.53 5.86 28.35
N VAL A 42 -5.25 4.75 28.18
CA VAL A 42 -6.74 4.74 28.14
C VAL A 42 -7.37 5.25 29.43
N TYR A 43 -7.01 4.70 30.58
CA TYR A 43 -7.60 5.14 31.85
C TYR A 43 -7.17 6.57 32.24
N LYS A 44 -5.90 6.92 31.98
CA LYS A 44 -5.37 8.28 32.15
C LYS A 44 -6.19 9.28 31.33
N SER A 45 -6.51 8.94 30.08
CA SER A 45 -7.29 9.82 29.17
C SER A 45 -8.78 9.83 29.48
N THR A 46 -9.34 8.73 29.99
CA THR A 46 -10.78 8.61 30.30
C THR A 46 -11.16 9.41 31.54
N PHE A 47 -10.32 9.40 32.58
CA PHE A 47 -10.54 10.14 33.83
C PHE A 47 -9.85 11.51 33.86
N ALA A 48 -9.37 12.02 32.72
CA ALA A 48 -8.72 13.34 32.62
C ALA A 48 -9.70 14.53 32.66
N GLU A 49 -11.00 14.26 32.77
CA GLU A 49 -12.04 15.25 33.03
C GLU A 49 -12.63 14.94 34.40
N ASP A 50 -13.06 15.97 35.13
CA ASP A 50 -13.51 15.93 36.54
C ASP A 50 -14.75 15.03 36.79
N ILE A 51 -14.65 13.74 36.48
CA ILE A 51 -15.56 12.71 36.94
C ILE A 51 -15.27 12.56 38.43
N THR A 52 -16.13 13.13 39.26
CA THR A 52 -16.03 12.98 40.70
C THR A 52 -16.22 11.50 41.05
N HIS A 53 -15.16 10.88 41.57
CA HIS A 53 -15.22 9.50 42.02
C HIS A 53 -16.20 9.38 43.19
N SER A 54 -17.27 8.62 43.00
CA SER A 54 -18.22 8.30 44.04
C SER A 54 -17.65 7.16 44.89
N GLU A 55 -17.92 7.16 46.20
CA GLU A 55 -17.54 6.05 47.11
C GLU A 55 -18.06 4.68 46.64
N THR A 56 -19.08 4.69 45.78
CA THR A 56 -19.71 3.49 45.21
C THR A 56 -18.96 2.85 44.03
N ASN A 57 -17.81 3.40 43.57
CA ASN A 57 -16.98 2.86 42.47
C ASN A 57 -17.71 2.66 41.12
N GLU A 58 -18.90 3.21 40.98
CA GLU A 58 -19.78 2.97 39.83
C GLU A 58 -19.17 3.48 38.52
N GLU A 59 -18.36 4.54 38.60
CA GLU A 59 -17.68 5.15 37.46
C GLU A 59 -16.63 4.19 36.87
N ILE A 60 -15.83 3.58 37.74
CA ILE A 60 -14.75 2.65 37.35
C ILE A 60 -15.32 1.38 36.73
N PHE A 61 -16.37 0.83 37.34
CA PHE A 61 -17.08 -0.34 36.80
C PHE A 61 -17.77 0.00 35.47
N GLY A 62 -18.31 1.20 35.34
CA GLY A 62 -18.89 1.71 34.10
C GLY A 62 -17.87 1.77 32.96
N VAL A 63 -16.73 2.43 33.19
CA VAL A 63 -15.65 2.55 32.21
C VAL A 63 -15.10 1.17 31.82
N LEU A 64 -14.85 0.28 32.79
CA LEU A 64 -14.41 -1.08 32.49
C LEU A 64 -15.42 -1.84 31.62
N SER A 65 -16.71 -1.70 31.90
CA SER A 65 -17.78 -2.28 31.10
C SER A 65 -17.75 -1.78 29.65
N PHE A 66 -17.59 -0.47 29.46
CA PHE A 66 -17.43 0.13 28.14
C PHE A 66 -16.19 -0.40 27.41
N VAL A 67 -15.03 -0.47 28.08
CA VAL A 67 -13.79 -0.99 27.49
C VAL A 67 -13.98 -2.45 27.05
N PHE A 68 -14.56 -3.30 27.90
CA PHE A 68 -14.82 -4.70 27.60
C PHE A 68 -15.72 -4.86 26.36
N TRP A 69 -16.87 -4.19 26.33
CA TRP A 69 -17.81 -4.30 25.22
C TRP A 69 -17.27 -3.65 23.94
N THR A 70 -16.47 -2.59 24.04
CA THR A 70 -15.82 -1.97 22.88
C THR A 70 -14.80 -2.92 22.25
N LEU A 71 -13.93 -3.53 23.06
CA LEU A 71 -12.97 -4.54 22.60
C LEU A 71 -13.64 -5.79 22.02
N THR A 72 -14.77 -6.20 22.61
CA THR A 72 -15.55 -7.35 22.13
C THR A 72 -16.28 -7.05 20.81
N LEU A 73 -16.94 -5.89 20.71
CA LEU A 73 -17.75 -5.57 19.53
C LEU A 73 -16.90 -5.14 18.34
N ILE A 74 -15.89 -4.31 18.55
CA ILE A 74 -15.12 -3.72 17.44
C ILE A 74 -13.94 -4.63 17.04
N PRO A 75 -12.84 -4.77 17.81
CA PRO A 75 -11.75 -5.67 17.43
C PRO A 75 -12.17 -7.14 17.21
N LEU A 76 -12.90 -7.76 18.14
CA LEU A 76 -13.18 -9.21 18.08
C LEU A 76 -14.30 -9.56 17.08
N ILE A 77 -15.47 -8.93 17.20
CA ILE A 77 -16.61 -9.27 16.35
C ILE A 77 -16.51 -8.56 14.99
N LYS A 78 -16.35 -7.22 14.95
CA LYS A 78 -16.29 -6.48 13.68
C LYS A 78 -15.04 -6.85 12.88
N TYR A 79 -13.85 -6.64 13.44
CA TYR A 79 -12.61 -6.80 12.69
C TYR A 79 -12.27 -8.28 12.47
N VAL A 80 -12.02 -9.02 13.54
CA VAL A 80 -11.51 -10.40 13.42
C VAL A 80 -12.50 -11.36 12.78
N SER A 81 -13.81 -11.20 13.02
CA SER A 81 -14.80 -12.15 12.51
C SER A 81 -15.40 -11.76 11.15
N ILE A 82 -15.46 -10.45 10.82
CA ILE A 82 -16.14 -9.95 9.61
C ILE A 82 -15.17 -9.23 8.66
N VAL A 83 -14.54 -8.13 9.09
CA VAL A 83 -13.75 -7.26 8.19
C VAL A 83 -12.51 -7.96 7.66
N LEU A 84 -11.81 -8.79 8.45
CA LEU A 84 -10.65 -9.54 7.96
C LEU A 84 -10.98 -10.55 6.83
N ARG A 85 -12.27 -10.86 6.60
CA ARG A 85 -12.71 -11.69 5.45
C ARG A 85 -12.96 -10.86 4.19
N ALA A 86 -12.98 -9.54 4.31
CA ALA A 86 -13.14 -8.62 3.20
C ALA A 86 -11.74 -8.25 2.68
N ASP A 87 -11.01 -9.26 2.22
CA ASP A 87 -9.65 -9.13 1.68
C ASP A 87 -9.64 -9.13 0.14
N ASP A 88 -8.65 -8.45 -0.43
CA ASP A 88 -8.37 -8.41 -1.87
C ASP A 88 -7.19 -9.35 -2.16
N ASN A 89 -7.45 -10.65 -2.39
CA ASN A 89 -6.44 -11.70 -2.54
C ASN A 89 -5.37 -11.72 -1.43
N GLY A 90 -5.80 -11.64 -0.16
CA GLY A 90 -4.92 -11.62 1.01
C GLY A 90 -4.55 -10.22 1.49
N GLU A 91 -4.90 -9.15 0.75
CA GLU A 91 -4.63 -7.77 1.16
C GLU A 91 -5.80 -7.13 1.90
N GLY A 92 -5.51 -6.36 2.94
CA GLY A 92 -6.51 -5.63 3.72
C GLY A 92 -6.19 -4.13 3.82
N GLY A 93 -7.12 -3.38 4.42
CA GLY A 93 -7.06 -1.92 4.54
C GLY A 93 -8.06 -1.18 3.65
N THR A 94 -8.21 0.12 3.89
CA THR A 94 -9.15 1.01 3.18
C THR A 94 -8.96 1.01 1.66
N PHE A 95 -7.70 0.95 1.19
CA PHE A 95 -7.38 0.88 -0.23
C PHE A 95 -7.70 -0.48 -0.87
N ALA A 96 -7.42 -1.59 -0.17
CA ALA A 96 -7.78 -2.92 -0.65
C ALA A 96 -9.30 -3.03 -0.86
N LEU A 97 -10.10 -2.52 0.08
CA LEU A 97 -11.55 -2.44 -0.06
C LEU A 97 -11.98 -1.58 -1.27
N TYR A 98 -11.33 -0.44 -1.49
CA TYR A 98 -11.62 0.40 -2.66
C TYR A 98 -11.28 -0.28 -3.98
N SER A 99 -10.13 -0.94 -4.07
CA SER A 99 -9.69 -1.74 -5.22
C SER A 99 -10.71 -2.85 -5.53
N LEU A 100 -11.13 -3.58 -4.49
CA LEU A 100 -12.14 -4.63 -4.58
C LEU A 100 -13.49 -4.11 -5.11
N ILE A 101 -13.96 -2.96 -4.62
CA ILE A 101 -15.18 -2.31 -5.11
C ILE A 101 -15.04 -1.89 -6.58
N CYS A 102 -13.91 -1.29 -6.95
CA CYS A 102 -13.61 -0.86 -8.33
C CYS A 102 -13.50 -2.03 -9.32
N ARG A 103 -13.12 -3.22 -8.84
CA ARG A 103 -13.09 -4.45 -9.63
C ARG A 103 -14.50 -4.98 -9.89
N HIS A 104 -15.36 -4.98 -8.88
CA HIS A 104 -16.71 -5.56 -8.95
C HIS A 104 -17.78 -4.61 -9.52
N ALA A 105 -17.56 -3.30 -9.42
CA ALA A 105 -18.39 -2.26 -10.01
C ALA A 105 -17.52 -1.35 -10.87
N ASN A 106 -17.97 -0.98 -12.08
CA ASN A 106 -17.23 -0.11 -13.01
C ASN A 106 -17.18 1.36 -12.52
N VAL A 107 -16.52 1.56 -11.38
CA VAL A 107 -16.57 2.76 -10.54
C VAL A 107 -15.18 3.40 -10.38
N SER A 108 -14.14 2.73 -10.89
CA SER A 108 -12.78 3.27 -10.90
C SER A 108 -12.71 4.56 -11.71
N LEU A 109 -12.33 5.65 -11.08
CA LEU A 109 -11.98 6.92 -11.75
C LEU A 109 -10.56 6.91 -12.32
N LEU A 110 -9.86 5.77 -12.22
CA LEU A 110 -8.55 5.58 -12.82
C LEU A 110 -8.66 5.70 -14.34
N PRO A 111 -7.83 6.53 -14.98
CA PRO A 111 -7.69 6.49 -16.42
C PRO A 111 -7.19 5.10 -16.85
N ASN A 112 -7.56 4.66 -18.06
CA ASN A 112 -6.90 3.57 -18.78
C ASN A 112 -7.36 2.11 -18.52
N ARG A 113 -8.62 1.86 -18.12
CA ARG A 113 -9.18 0.49 -18.04
C ARG A 113 -9.38 -0.09 -19.44
N GLN A 114 -8.66 -1.16 -19.78
CA GLN A 114 -8.86 -1.91 -21.03
C GLN A 114 -9.65 -3.20 -20.77
N LEU A 115 -10.38 -3.68 -21.77
CA LEU A 115 -11.08 -4.97 -21.71
C LEU A 115 -10.12 -6.13 -21.39
N ALA A 116 -8.89 -6.09 -21.92
CA ALA A 116 -7.85 -7.09 -21.66
C ALA A 116 -7.39 -7.15 -20.19
N ASP A 117 -7.69 -6.14 -19.36
CA ASP A 117 -7.39 -6.16 -17.92
C ASP A 117 -8.40 -6.99 -17.12
N GLU A 118 -9.63 -7.11 -17.62
CA GLU A 118 -10.67 -7.95 -17.01
C GLU A 118 -10.42 -9.45 -17.29
N GLU A 119 -9.56 -9.76 -18.25
CA GLU A 119 -9.19 -11.13 -18.61
C GLU A 119 -8.09 -11.75 -17.74
N LEU A 120 -7.46 -10.95 -16.86
CA LEU A 120 -6.41 -11.41 -15.95
C LEU A 120 -6.88 -12.60 -15.12
N SER A 121 -6.01 -13.60 -14.94
CA SER A 121 -6.31 -14.77 -14.12
C SER A 121 -6.70 -14.39 -12.69
N THR A 122 -6.08 -13.36 -12.10
CA THR A 122 -6.44 -12.79 -10.79
C THR A 122 -7.87 -12.23 -10.75
N TYR A 123 -8.40 -11.74 -11.88
CA TYR A 123 -9.81 -11.36 -12.02
C TYR A 123 -10.72 -12.57 -12.14
N LYS A 124 -10.31 -13.61 -12.90
CA LYS A 124 -11.11 -14.82 -13.17
C LYS A 124 -11.14 -15.83 -12.01
N LEU A 125 -10.13 -15.82 -11.13
CA LEU A 125 -9.99 -16.82 -10.05
C LEU A 125 -11.01 -16.64 -8.92
N GLU A 126 -11.59 -15.44 -8.78
CA GLU A 126 -12.52 -15.16 -7.69
C GLU A 126 -13.91 -15.73 -7.97
N TYR A 127 -14.50 -15.58 -9.16
CA TYR A 127 -15.72 -16.28 -9.60
C TYR A 127 -15.87 -16.16 -11.12
N PRO A 128 -16.49 -17.12 -11.84
CA PRO A 128 -16.84 -16.91 -13.24
C PRO A 128 -17.84 -15.75 -13.36
N PRO A 129 -17.94 -15.08 -14.52
CA PRO A 129 -18.94 -14.06 -14.76
C PRO A 129 -20.33 -14.72 -14.82
N GLU A 130 -20.94 -15.01 -13.67
CA GLU A 130 -22.32 -15.48 -13.63
C GLU A 130 -23.26 -14.31 -13.87
N VAL A 131 -23.93 -14.41 -15.01
CA VAL A 131 -24.83 -13.46 -15.68
C VAL A 131 -26.11 -13.13 -14.87
N ALA A 132 -26.24 -13.50 -13.59
CA ALA A 132 -27.58 -13.67 -13.00
C ALA A 132 -28.03 -12.69 -11.89
N ASN A 133 -27.18 -11.82 -11.31
CA ASN A 133 -27.66 -10.85 -10.32
C ASN A 133 -27.00 -9.47 -10.46
N LYS A 134 -27.49 -8.68 -11.43
CA LYS A 134 -27.25 -7.24 -11.46
C LYS A 134 -27.91 -6.60 -10.25
N SER A 135 -27.15 -6.36 -9.19
CA SER A 135 -27.68 -5.64 -8.03
C SER A 135 -28.09 -4.23 -8.50
N ARG A 136 -29.32 -3.79 -8.19
CA ARG A 136 -29.81 -2.44 -8.56
C ARG A 136 -28.89 -1.31 -8.08
N ILE A 137 -28.15 -1.57 -6.99
CA ILE A 137 -27.17 -0.65 -6.41
C ILE A 137 -25.91 -0.55 -7.28
N LYS A 138 -25.44 -1.65 -7.89
CA LYS A 138 -24.33 -1.63 -8.84
C LYS A 138 -24.66 -0.74 -10.03
N GLU A 139 -25.85 -0.93 -10.64
CA GLU A 139 -26.29 -0.08 -11.76
C GLU A 139 -26.43 1.39 -11.35
N TRP A 140 -26.94 1.66 -10.14
CA TRP A 140 -27.07 3.01 -9.62
C TRP A 140 -25.70 3.69 -9.40
N LEU A 141 -24.73 2.96 -8.84
CA LEU A 141 -23.37 3.45 -8.59
C LEU A 141 -22.58 3.65 -9.90
N GLU A 142 -22.78 2.78 -10.89
CA GLU A 142 -22.18 2.90 -12.23
C GLU A 142 -22.77 4.08 -13.03
N LYS A 143 -24.06 4.37 -12.85
CA LYS A 143 -24.74 5.48 -13.56
C LYS A 143 -24.33 6.86 -13.05
N HIS A 144 -24.05 7.01 -11.76
CA HIS A 144 -23.84 8.32 -11.12
C HIS A 144 -22.37 8.62 -10.82
N LYS A 145 -21.70 9.37 -11.70
CA LYS A 145 -20.31 9.85 -11.52
C LYS A 145 -20.07 10.61 -10.21
N THR A 146 -21.09 11.28 -9.69
CA THR A 146 -21.02 11.99 -8.40
C THR A 146 -20.77 11.03 -7.24
N LEU A 147 -21.39 9.85 -7.24
CA LEU A 147 -21.17 8.83 -6.22
C LEU A 147 -19.79 8.19 -6.33
N GLN A 148 -19.30 7.98 -7.56
CA GLN A 148 -17.94 7.49 -7.78
C GLN A 148 -16.89 8.47 -7.23
N THR A 149 -17.12 9.76 -7.45
CA THR A 149 -16.29 10.84 -6.90
C THR A 149 -16.40 10.92 -5.38
N ALA A 150 -17.61 10.78 -4.83
CA ALA A 150 -17.82 10.74 -3.38
C ALA A 150 -17.12 9.55 -2.72
N LEU A 151 -17.17 8.36 -3.35
CA LEU A 151 -16.46 7.16 -2.91
C LEU A 151 -14.95 7.38 -2.91
N LEU A 152 -14.39 7.96 -3.97
CA LEU A 152 -12.97 8.28 -4.03
C LEU A 152 -12.57 9.29 -2.93
N ILE A 153 -13.33 10.37 -2.75
CA ILE A 153 -13.08 11.37 -1.70
C ILE A 153 -13.12 10.71 -0.32
N MET A 154 -14.07 9.80 -0.09
CA MET A 154 -14.20 9.07 1.16
C MET A 154 -12.97 8.20 1.46
N VAL A 155 -12.45 7.49 0.45
CA VAL A 155 -11.24 6.68 0.57
C VAL A 155 -10.01 7.57 0.79
N MET A 156 -9.93 8.71 0.10
CA MET A 156 -8.86 9.69 0.33
C MET A 156 -8.90 10.25 1.76
N ILE A 157 -10.09 10.52 2.32
CA ILE A 157 -10.23 10.96 3.71
C ILE A 157 -9.72 9.88 4.67
N GLY A 158 -10.15 8.62 4.48
CA GLY A 158 -9.69 7.51 5.30
C GLY A 158 -8.17 7.37 5.25
N THR A 159 -7.58 7.47 4.08
CA THR A 159 -6.13 7.28 3.88
C THR A 159 -5.31 8.44 4.44
N CYS A 160 -5.79 9.68 4.33
CA CYS A 160 -5.19 10.83 5.01
C CYS A 160 -5.28 10.71 6.54
N MET A 161 -6.38 10.17 7.07
CA MET A 161 -6.53 9.94 8.51
C MET A 161 -5.61 8.82 9.01
N VAL A 162 -5.39 7.74 8.24
CA VAL A 162 -4.39 6.73 8.59
C VAL A 162 -2.96 7.28 8.56
N ILE A 163 -2.62 8.10 7.56
CA ILE A 163 -1.30 8.78 7.55
C ILE A 163 -1.15 9.68 8.79
N GLY A 164 -2.23 10.36 9.20
CA GLY A 164 -2.24 11.14 10.43
C GLY A 164 -2.09 10.29 11.69
N ASP A 165 -2.71 9.12 11.74
CA ASP A 165 -2.52 8.14 12.81
C ASP A 165 -1.05 7.66 12.87
N GLY A 166 -0.41 7.45 11.72
CA GLY A 166 1.03 7.15 11.61
C GLY A 166 1.95 8.22 12.19
N VAL A 167 1.50 9.47 12.33
CA VAL A 167 2.21 10.54 13.03
C VAL A 167 1.91 10.54 14.54
N LEU A 168 0.64 10.34 14.89
CA LEU A 168 0.15 10.49 16.27
C LEU A 168 0.45 9.28 17.16
N THR A 169 0.36 8.08 16.62
CA THR A 169 0.51 6.83 17.39
C THR A 169 1.93 6.61 17.92
N PRO A 170 3.01 6.84 17.13
CA PRO A 170 4.36 6.82 17.70
C PRO A 170 4.57 7.88 18.77
N ALA A 171 3.96 9.06 18.60
CA ALA A 171 4.09 10.16 19.56
C ALA A 171 3.43 9.79 20.90
N ILE A 172 2.18 9.33 20.89
CA ILE A 172 1.44 9.03 22.13
C ILE A 172 1.95 7.76 22.81
N SER A 173 2.26 6.71 22.04
CA SER A 173 2.71 5.44 22.61
C SER A 173 4.04 5.62 23.34
N VAL A 174 5.06 6.20 22.68
CA VAL A 174 6.39 6.40 23.29
C VAL A 174 6.31 7.38 24.45
N PHE A 175 5.57 8.49 24.29
CA PHE A 175 5.39 9.45 25.37
C PHE A 175 4.71 8.81 26.59
N SER A 176 3.66 8.00 26.39
CA SER A 176 2.95 7.31 27.47
C SER A 176 3.82 6.26 28.18
N ALA A 177 4.69 5.58 27.44
CA ALA A 177 5.64 4.63 28.01
C ALA A 177 6.68 5.34 28.88
N VAL A 178 7.27 6.44 28.39
CA VAL A 178 8.28 7.23 29.11
C VAL A 178 7.66 7.99 30.29
N SER A 179 6.39 8.38 30.21
CA SER A 179 5.66 9.03 31.32
C SER A 179 5.68 8.18 32.61
N GLY A 180 5.96 6.87 32.56
CA GLY A 180 6.14 6.06 33.77
C GLY A 180 7.36 6.47 34.62
N LEU A 181 8.35 7.13 34.03
CA LEU A 181 9.54 7.61 34.72
C LEU A 181 9.22 8.76 35.70
N GLU A 182 8.13 9.49 35.45
CA GLU A 182 7.62 10.58 36.27
C GLU A 182 7.34 10.16 37.73
N LEU A 183 6.95 8.91 37.94
CA LEU A 183 6.66 8.36 39.26
C LEU A 183 7.91 8.07 40.10
N SER A 184 9.08 8.06 39.47
CA SER A 184 10.37 7.74 40.12
C SER A 184 11.30 8.95 40.24
N LEU A 185 10.95 10.09 39.63
CA LEU A 185 11.73 11.34 39.62
C LEU A 185 11.10 12.41 40.53
N SER A 186 11.93 13.31 41.08
CA SER A 186 11.47 14.47 41.84
C SER A 186 10.70 15.47 40.96
N ARG A 187 9.70 16.16 41.52
CA ARG A 187 8.75 17.06 40.81
C ARG A 187 9.38 18.07 39.84
N ASP A 188 10.55 18.61 40.15
CA ASP A 188 11.21 19.62 39.30
C ASP A 188 11.94 19.03 38.09
N GLN A 189 12.27 17.73 38.10
CA GLN A 189 12.95 17.04 36.99
C GLN A 189 11.96 16.42 35.97
N HIS A 190 10.68 16.39 36.32
CA HIS A 190 9.60 15.75 35.58
C HIS A 190 9.42 16.33 34.17
N GLU A 191 9.24 17.64 34.06
CA GLU A 191 8.92 18.31 32.79
C GLU A 191 10.15 18.42 31.87
N TYR A 192 11.36 18.49 32.46
CA TYR A 192 12.60 18.65 31.72
C TYR A 192 13.20 17.34 31.20
N ALA A 193 12.87 16.18 31.78
CA ALA A 193 13.49 14.90 31.39
C ALA A 193 12.63 14.06 30.42
N VAL A 194 11.30 14.01 30.59
CA VAL A 194 10.43 13.08 29.84
C VAL A 194 10.39 13.42 28.35
N ILE A 195 10.23 14.70 28.01
CA ILE A 195 10.14 15.17 26.62
C ILE A 195 11.43 14.86 25.83
N PRO A 196 12.65 15.25 26.27
CA PRO A 196 13.86 14.98 25.50
C PRO A 196 14.16 13.48 25.40
N ILE A 197 13.89 12.68 26.44
CA ILE A 197 14.04 11.21 26.37
C ILE A 197 13.11 10.64 25.30
N THR A 198 11.85 11.07 25.28
CA THR A 198 10.87 10.66 24.26
C THR A 198 11.37 11.04 22.86
N CYS A 199 11.86 12.27 22.66
CA CYS A 199 12.39 12.70 21.37
C CYS A 199 13.61 11.87 20.93
N VAL A 200 14.53 11.53 21.85
CA VAL A 200 15.69 10.68 21.53
C VAL A 200 15.26 9.28 21.10
N ILE A 201 14.29 8.69 21.80
CA ILE A 201 13.73 7.37 21.43
C ILE A 201 13.06 7.44 20.06
N LEU A 202 12.30 8.50 19.76
CA LEU A 202 11.67 8.70 18.45
C LEU A 202 12.72 8.85 17.33
N VAL A 203 13.76 9.66 17.54
CA VAL A 203 14.86 9.82 16.56
C VAL A 203 15.53 8.46 16.29
N PHE A 204 15.81 7.69 17.34
CA PHE A 204 16.40 6.36 17.20
C PHE A 204 15.46 5.39 16.46
N LEU A 205 14.18 5.38 16.81
CA LEU A 205 13.14 4.58 16.14
C LEU A 205 13.11 4.89 14.64
N PHE A 206 13.05 6.17 14.24
CA PHE A 206 12.98 6.58 12.83
C PHE A 206 14.30 6.40 12.08
N ALA A 207 15.44 6.53 12.75
CA ALA A 207 16.75 6.26 12.16
C ALA A 207 16.94 4.77 11.82
N LEU A 208 16.42 3.87 12.65
CA LEU A 208 16.53 2.42 12.47
C LEU A 208 15.62 1.84 11.37
N GLN A 209 14.68 2.63 10.84
CA GLN A 209 13.66 2.16 9.89
C GLN A 209 14.25 1.59 8.58
N HIS A 210 15.42 2.07 8.15
CA HIS A 210 16.06 1.62 6.92
C HIS A 210 16.59 0.18 6.96
N TYR A 211 16.80 -0.41 8.15
CA TYR A 211 17.25 -1.79 8.31
C TYR A 211 16.14 -2.83 8.00
N GLY A 212 14.93 -2.37 7.70
CA GLY A 212 13.82 -3.19 7.23
C GLY A 212 13.13 -3.99 8.32
N THR A 213 11.87 -4.35 8.08
CA THR A 213 11.01 -5.09 9.03
C THR A 213 11.35 -6.58 9.14
N HIS A 214 12.07 -7.17 8.18
CA HIS A 214 12.32 -8.61 8.08
C HIS A 214 13.06 -9.24 9.27
N ARG A 215 14.20 -8.67 9.67
CA ARG A 215 14.98 -9.20 10.83
C ARG A 215 14.34 -8.84 12.17
N VAL A 216 13.38 -7.94 12.12
CA VAL A 216 12.89 -7.21 13.27
C VAL A 216 11.60 -7.83 13.80
N GLY A 217 10.70 -8.33 12.95
CA GLY A 217 9.48 -9.03 13.40
C GLY A 217 9.74 -10.26 14.30
N PHE A 218 10.79 -11.03 14.02
CA PHE A 218 11.21 -12.14 14.88
C PHE A 218 11.79 -11.68 16.23
N LEU A 219 12.51 -10.54 16.24
CA LEU A 219 13.04 -9.95 17.48
C LEU A 219 11.94 -9.25 18.30
N PHE A 220 10.91 -8.75 17.63
CA PHE A 220 9.81 -7.97 18.20
C PHE A 220 8.71 -8.84 18.80
N ALA A 221 8.43 -10.01 18.21
CA ALA A 221 7.44 -10.94 18.76
C ALA A 221 7.71 -11.35 20.22
N PRO A 222 8.95 -11.69 20.64
CA PRO A 222 9.29 -11.93 22.04
C PRO A 222 8.98 -10.75 22.97
N ILE A 223 9.23 -9.51 22.52
CA ILE A 223 9.01 -8.30 23.32
C ILE A 223 7.52 -8.11 23.59
N VAL A 224 6.69 -8.18 22.54
CA VAL A 224 5.23 -8.03 22.69
C VAL A 224 4.63 -9.20 23.47
N LEU A 225 5.10 -10.43 23.24
CA LEU A 225 4.68 -11.59 24.02
C LEU A 225 5.01 -11.42 25.51
N ALA A 226 6.23 -11.00 25.83
CA ALA A 226 6.65 -10.73 27.21
C ALA A 226 5.79 -9.62 27.84
N TRP A 227 5.49 -8.56 27.09
CA TRP A 227 4.60 -7.50 27.52
C TRP A 227 3.18 -7.99 27.82
N LEU A 228 2.58 -8.78 26.92
CA LEU A 228 1.24 -9.34 27.10
C LEU A 228 1.16 -10.29 28.31
N ILE A 229 2.18 -11.13 28.50
CA ILE A 229 2.29 -12.01 29.68
C ILE A 229 2.41 -11.16 30.95
N CYS A 230 3.29 -10.15 30.94
CA CYS A 230 3.49 -9.23 32.06
C CYS A 230 2.19 -8.52 32.45
N MET A 231 1.47 -7.95 31.47
CA MET A 231 0.15 -7.33 31.63
C MET A 231 -0.86 -8.30 32.25
N SER A 232 -0.90 -9.54 31.76
CA SER A 232 -1.83 -10.58 32.25
C SER A 232 -1.55 -10.97 33.70
N VAL A 233 -0.27 -11.15 34.05
CA VAL A 233 0.16 -11.52 35.41
C VAL A 233 -0.13 -10.39 36.40
N LEU A 234 0.23 -9.15 36.05
CA LEU A 234 -0.09 -7.97 36.86
C LEU A 234 -1.59 -7.76 36.99
N GLY A 235 -2.33 -7.98 35.90
CA GLY A 235 -3.79 -7.90 35.88
C GLY A 235 -4.42 -8.89 36.86
N LEU A 236 -4.01 -10.15 36.78
CA LEU A 236 -4.49 -11.22 37.66
C LEU A 236 -4.12 -10.97 39.13
N TYR A 237 -2.88 -10.52 39.40
CA TYR A 237 -2.43 -10.13 40.73
C TYR A 237 -3.33 -9.03 41.31
N ASN A 238 -3.62 -7.99 40.54
CA ASN A 238 -4.44 -6.88 41.01
C ASN A 238 -5.92 -7.26 41.24
N ILE A 239 -6.47 -8.15 40.42
CA ILE A 239 -7.84 -8.68 40.61
C ILE A 239 -7.93 -9.45 41.93
N ILE A 240 -6.96 -10.34 42.20
CA ILE A 240 -6.97 -11.19 43.40
C ILE A 240 -6.71 -10.35 44.66
N HIS A 241 -5.74 -9.43 44.61
CA HIS A 241 -5.29 -8.69 45.78
C HIS A 241 -6.22 -7.52 46.16
N TRP A 242 -6.73 -6.75 45.19
CA TRP A 242 -7.45 -5.50 45.49
C TRP A 242 -8.97 -5.63 45.44
N ASN A 243 -9.52 -6.21 44.37
CA ASN A 243 -10.96 -6.32 44.21
C ASN A 243 -11.38 -7.50 43.31
N PRO A 244 -11.67 -8.67 43.90
CA PRO A 244 -12.11 -9.83 43.15
C PRO A 244 -13.54 -9.69 42.61
N GLN A 245 -14.32 -8.69 43.03
CA GLN A 245 -15.67 -8.46 42.49
C GLN A 245 -15.70 -7.64 41.20
N VAL A 246 -14.52 -7.25 40.67
CA VAL A 246 -14.41 -6.42 39.46
C VAL A 246 -15.02 -7.06 38.21
N TYR A 247 -15.12 -8.40 38.15
CA TYR A 247 -15.75 -9.12 37.03
C TYR A 247 -17.24 -8.78 36.85
N ARG A 248 -17.92 -8.24 37.88
CA ARG A 248 -19.31 -7.79 37.76
C ARG A 248 -19.46 -6.64 36.75
N ALA A 249 -18.39 -5.87 36.54
CA ALA A 249 -18.35 -4.79 35.55
C ALA A 249 -18.56 -5.27 34.10
N LEU A 250 -18.34 -6.55 33.81
CA LEU A 250 -18.55 -7.11 32.46
C LEU A 250 -20.03 -7.03 32.02
N ASN A 251 -20.97 -6.91 32.96
CA ASN A 251 -22.38 -6.74 32.65
C ASN A 251 -22.65 -5.33 32.06
N PRO A 252 -23.26 -5.23 30.85
CA PRO A 252 -23.54 -3.94 30.19
C PRO A 252 -24.47 -3.02 31.00
N TYR A 253 -25.16 -3.55 32.03
CA TYR A 253 -25.90 -2.74 33.00
C TYR A 253 -25.05 -1.61 33.60
N HIS A 254 -23.75 -1.85 33.84
CA HIS A 254 -22.84 -0.83 34.37
C HIS A 254 -22.59 0.32 33.39
N MET A 255 -22.59 0.07 32.08
CA MET A 255 -22.50 1.13 31.05
C MET A 255 -23.71 2.07 31.10
N LEU A 256 -24.92 1.51 31.19
CA LEU A 256 -26.15 2.29 31.27
C LEU A 256 -26.22 3.10 32.55
N LYS A 257 -25.78 2.51 33.67
CA LYS A 257 -25.69 3.20 34.96
C LYS A 257 -24.70 4.37 34.92
N PHE A 258 -23.54 4.16 34.29
CA PHE A 258 -22.54 5.20 34.07
C PHE A 258 -23.07 6.38 33.26
N LEU A 259 -23.67 6.12 32.08
CA LEU A 259 -24.22 7.18 31.24
C LEU A 259 -25.33 7.97 31.95
N ARG A 260 -26.20 7.29 32.71
CA ARG A 260 -27.26 7.96 33.48
C ARG A 260 -26.71 8.87 34.58
N LYS A 261 -25.63 8.46 35.24
CA LYS A 261 -25.02 9.20 36.36
C LYS A 261 -24.20 10.39 35.86
N THR A 262 -23.28 10.15 34.95
CA THR A 262 -22.25 11.11 34.54
C THR A 262 -22.73 12.06 33.43
N LYS A 263 -23.88 11.77 32.78
CA LYS A 263 -24.53 12.59 31.76
C LYS A 263 -23.54 13.11 30.71
N LYS A 264 -23.35 14.44 30.64
CA LYS A 264 -22.46 15.11 29.66
C LYS A 264 -20.99 14.78 29.86
N SER A 265 -20.52 14.67 31.11
CA SER A 265 -19.14 14.28 31.42
C SER A 265 -18.88 12.81 31.06
N GLY A 266 -19.88 11.94 31.25
CA GLY A 266 -19.82 10.56 30.77
C GLY A 266 -19.68 10.49 29.25
N TRP A 267 -20.40 11.37 28.52
CA TRP A 267 -20.28 11.47 27.08
C TRP A 267 -18.88 11.88 26.61
N MET A 268 -18.26 12.84 27.31
CA MET A 268 -16.91 13.29 26.98
C MET A 268 -15.84 12.23 27.32
N SER A 269 -16.03 11.45 28.39
CA SER A 269 -15.12 10.35 28.76
C SER A 269 -15.03 9.24 27.70
N LEU A 270 -16.06 9.06 26.86
CA LEU A 270 -16.06 8.08 25.77
C LEU A 270 -14.92 8.29 24.77
N GLY A 271 -14.43 9.54 24.61
CA GLY A 271 -13.25 9.82 23.78
C GLY A 271 -11.96 9.21 24.32
N GLY A 272 -11.83 9.04 25.65
CA GLY A 272 -10.71 8.32 26.26
C GLY A 272 -10.88 6.80 26.20
N ILE A 273 -12.12 6.30 26.26
CA ILE A 273 -12.44 4.87 26.13
C ILE A 273 -12.15 4.39 24.72
N LEU A 274 -12.46 5.21 23.71
CA LEU A 274 -12.16 4.98 22.30
C LEU A 274 -10.69 4.57 22.05
N LEU A 275 -9.77 5.06 22.88
CA LEU A 275 -8.36 4.74 22.77
C LEU A 275 -8.04 3.25 23.04
N CYS A 276 -8.97 2.44 23.56
CA CYS A 276 -8.72 1.02 23.78
C CYS A 276 -8.74 0.19 22.49
N MET A 277 -9.30 0.73 21.40
CA MET A 277 -9.40 0.05 20.11
C MET A 277 -8.40 0.57 19.06
N THR A 278 -7.51 1.49 19.44
CA THR A 278 -6.39 1.96 18.60
C THR A 278 -5.49 0.77 18.28
N GLY A 279 -5.32 0.47 17.00
CA GLY A 279 -4.62 -0.74 16.52
C GLY A 279 -5.52 -1.79 15.85
N SER A 280 -6.85 -1.69 15.95
CA SER A 280 -7.75 -2.62 15.22
C SER A 280 -7.65 -2.45 13.70
N GLU A 281 -7.40 -1.23 13.23
CA GLU A 281 -7.21 -0.95 11.81
C GLU A 281 -5.86 -1.48 11.30
N ALA A 282 -4.80 -1.43 12.14
CA ALA A 282 -3.51 -2.03 11.82
C ALA A 282 -3.64 -3.54 11.56
N MET A 283 -4.48 -4.23 12.34
CA MET A 283 -4.82 -5.65 12.08
C MET A 283 -5.39 -5.89 10.69
N PHE A 284 -6.17 -4.94 10.17
CA PHE A 284 -6.74 -5.06 8.84
C PHE A 284 -5.75 -4.67 7.74
N ALA A 285 -4.99 -3.59 7.92
CA ALA A 285 -3.98 -3.15 6.95
C ALA A 285 -2.84 -4.16 6.76
N ASP A 286 -2.46 -4.89 7.82
CA ASP A 286 -1.35 -5.84 7.80
C ASP A 286 -1.73 -7.26 7.35
N LEU A 287 -2.97 -7.48 6.90
CA LEU A 287 -3.41 -8.79 6.39
C LEU A 287 -2.54 -9.27 5.21
N GLY A 288 -1.97 -8.35 4.42
CA GLY A 288 -1.06 -8.68 3.32
C GLY A 288 0.23 -9.41 3.72
N HIS A 289 0.57 -9.43 5.01
CA HIS A 289 1.75 -10.11 5.53
C HIS A 289 1.43 -11.43 6.25
N PHE A 290 0.21 -11.57 6.75
CA PHE A 290 -0.17 -12.66 7.65
C PHE A 290 -1.51 -13.26 7.24
N SER A 291 -1.63 -14.58 7.29
CA SER A 291 -2.91 -15.23 6.95
C SER A 291 -4.02 -14.84 7.94
N TYR A 292 -5.25 -14.70 7.42
CA TYR A 292 -6.47 -14.46 8.22
C TYR A 292 -6.54 -15.37 9.46
N SER A 293 -6.26 -16.66 9.30
CA SER A 293 -6.31 -17.64 10.38
C SER A 293 -5.24 -17.41 11.45
N ALA A 294 -4.06 -16.93 11.07
CA ALA A 294 -2.99 -16.61 12.01
C ALA A 294 -3.35 -15.40 12.89
N ILE A 295 -3.87 -14.33 12.30
CA ILE A 295 -4.35 -13.14 13.02
C ILE A 295 -5.54 -13.54 13.93
N GLN A 296 -6.50 -14.31 13.42
CA GLN A 296 -7.63 -14.76 14.23
C GLN A 296 -7.18 -15.59 15.44
N LEU A 297 -6.25 -16.52 15.26
CA LEU A 297 -5.73 -17.35 16.34
C LEU A 297 -4.97 -16.52 17.39
N ALA A 298 -4.03 -15.66 16.97
CA ALA A 298 -3.23 -14.84 17.87
C ALA A 298 -4.10 -13.88 18.70
N PHE A 299 -5.07 -13.23 18.05
CA PHE A 299 -5.96 -12.29 18.73
C PHE A 299 -6.85 -12.99 19.77
N THR A 300 -7.55 -14.04 19.36
CA THR A 300 -8.57 -14.69 20.20
C THR A 300 -7.96 -15.44 21.39
N THR A 301 -6.78 -16.03 21.22
CA THR A 301 -6.17 -16.89 22.25
C THR A 301 -5.26 -16.14 23.22
N LEU A 302 -4.56 -15.10 22.76
CA LEU A 302 -3.53 -14.42 23.55
C LEU A 302 -3.84 -12.94 23.78
N VAL A 303 -3.99 -12.16 22.71
CA VAL A 303 -4.06 -10.69 22.81
C VAL A 303 -5.33 -10.24 23.51
N TYR A 304 -6.50 -10.74 23.08
CA TYR A 304 -7.79 -10.35 23.65
C TYR A 304 -7.90 -10.71 25.14
N PRO A 305 -7.62 -11.95 25.60
CA PRO A 305 -7.63 -12.27 27.02
C PRO A 305 -6.65 -11.42 27.84
N ALA A 306 -5.43 -11.19 27.32
CA ALA A 306 -4.41 -10.39 28.01
C ALA A 306 -4.84 -8.94 28.22
N LEU A 307 -5.46 -8.31 27.20
CA LEU A 307 -5.99 -6.96 27.29
C LEU A 307 -7.12 -6.86 28.32
N ILE A 308 -8.08 -7.80 28.28
CA ILE A 308 -9.18 -7.81 29.26
C ILE A 308 -8.65 -7.96 30.69
N LEU A 309 -7.72 -8.90 30.92
CA LEU A 309 -7.07 -9.06 32.24
C LEU A 309 -6.33 -7.79 32.67
N GLY A 310 -5.62 -7.15 31.74
CA GLY A 310 -4.92 -5.89 31.99
C GLY A 310 -5.87 -4.78 32.45
N TYR A 311 -6.94 -4.52 31.70
CA TYR A 311 -7.92 -3.48 32.05
C TYR A 311 -8.69 -3.81 33.34
N MET A 312 -9.06 -5.08 33.55
CA MET A 312 -9.71 -5.51 34.78
C MET A 312 -8.82 -5.32 36.02
N GLY A 313 -7.52 -5.63 35.90
CA GLY A 313 -6.56 -5.41 36.98
C GLY A 313 -6.34 -3.94 37.30
N GLN A 314 -6.24 -3.08 36.28
CA GLN A 314 -6.19 -1.63 36.49
C GLN A 314 -7.46 -1.14 37.20
N ALA A 315 -8.64 -1.52 36.74
CA ALA A 315 -9.91 -1.17 37.37
C ALA A 315 -10.00 -1.66 38.83
N ALA A 316 -9.52 -2.87 39.12
CA ALA A 316 -9.50 -3.43 40.47
C ALA A 316 -8.65 -2.58 41.42
N TYR A 317 -7.45 -2.18 40.97
CA TYR A 317 -6.57 -1.29 41.72
C TYR A 317 -7.21 0.10 41.96
N LEU A 318 -7.73 0.72 40.90
CA LEU A 318 -8.37 2.04 40.97
C LEU A 318 -9.59 2.02 41.92
N SER A 319 -10.34 0.92 41.98
CA SER A 319 -11.53 0.83 42.83
C SER A 319 -11.25 0.91 44.34
N LYS A 320 -10.00 0.73 44.76
CA LYS A 320 -9.60 0.82 46.17
C LYS A 320 -8.80 2.06 46.52
N HIS A 321 -8.21 2.74 45.53
CA HIS A 321 -7.28 3.86 45.73
C HIS A 321 -7.78 5.20 45.15
N HIS A 322 -9.08 5.33 44.87
CA HIS A 322 -9.65 6.52 44.23
C HIS A 322 -9.76 7.76 45.15
N THR A 323 -9.43 7.67 46.45
CA THR A 323 -9.63 8.75 47.46
C THR A 323 -8.40 9.62 47.73
N LEU A 324 -7.24 9.37 47.11
CA LEU A 324 -5.99 10.10 47.35
C LEU A 324 -5.81 11.31 46.39
N ASN A 325 -6.59 12.37 46.63
CA ASN A 325 -6.37 13.82 46.38
C ASN A 325 -5.38 14.37 45.32
N SER A 326 -4.97 13.66 44.27
CA SER A 326 -4.16 14.27 43.20
C SER A 326 -4.37 13.64 41.82
N THR A 327 -4.68 14.49 40.85
CA THR A 327 -4.90 14.21 39.41
C THR A 327 -3.74 13.45 38.73
N TYR A 328 -2.56 13.43 39.35
CA TYR A 328 -1.36 12.73 38.90
C TYR A 328 -1.38 11.21 39.18
N GLN A 329 -2.42 10.67 39.83
CA GLN A 329 -2.43 9.27 40.29
C GLN A 329 -3.22 8.26 39.44
N ILE A 330 -3.74 8.65 38.28
CA ILE A 330 -4.46 7.74 37.37
C ILE A 330 -3.52 7.33 36.22
N GLY A 331 -2.77 6.24 36.44
CA GLY A 331 -1.83 5.72 35.44
C GLY A 331 -1.53 4.24 35.63
N TYR A 332 -1.18 3.56 34.53
CA TYR A 332 -0.89 2.12 34.55
C TYR A 332 0.19 1.75 35.58
N TYR A 333 1.29 2.50 35.63
CA TYR A 333 2.46 2.23 36.47
C TYR A 333 2.20 2.33 37.98
N ILE A 334 1.08 2.94 38.39
CA ILE A 334 0.68 3.04 39.80
C ILE A 334 0.04 1.73 40.26
N SER A 335 -0.65 1.03 39.36
CA SER A 335 -1.17 -0.31 39.62
C SER A 335 -0.09 -1.39 39.69
N VAL A 336 1.17 -1.04 39.40
CA VAL A 336 2.33 -1.95 39.39
C VAL A 336 3.05 -1.89 40.74
N PRO A 337 3.33 -3.05 41.38
CA PRO A 337 4.10 -3.09 42.63
C PRO A 337 5.50 -2.46 42.48
N GLU A 338 5.98 -1.78 43.53
CA GLU A 338 7.24 -1.05 43.52
C GLU A 338 8.45 -1.90 43.10
N SER A 339 8.50 -3.16 43.57
CA SER A 339 9.61 -4.08 43.30
C SER A 339 9.79 -4.46 41.83
N VAL A 340 8.74 -4.36 41.00
CA VAL A 340 8.77 -4.77 39.58
C VAL A 340 8.58 -3.60 38.61
N ARG A 341 8.44 -2.36 39.11
CA ARG A 341 8.15 -1.18 38.29
C ARG A 341 9.21 -0.89 37.23
N TRP A 342 10.50 -0.98 37.59
CA TRP A 342 11.61 -0.73 36.66
C TRP A 342 11.66 -1.72 35.48
N PRO A 343 11.61 -3.05 35.71
CA PRO A 343 11.48 -4.03 34.63
C PRO A 343 10.28 -3.77 33.71
N VAL A 344 9.12 -3.45 34.30
CA VAL A 344 7.88 -3.16 33.54
C VAL A 344 8.03 -1.90 32.71
N LEU A 345 8.68 -0.86 33.23
CA LEU A 345 8.95 0.39 32.50
C LEU A 345 9.83 0.15 31.26
N VAL A 346 10.94 -0.57 31.42
CA VAL A 346 11.83 -0.90 30.29
C VAL A 346 11.08 -1.72 29.24
N LEU A 347 10.30 -2.72 29.68
CA LEU A 347 9.51 -3.55 28.79
C LEU A 347 8.42 -2.76 28.05
N ALA A 348 7.76 -1.82 28.72
CA ALA A 348 6.76 -0.93 28.12
C ALA A 348 7.36 -0.01 27.05
N ILE A 349 8.55 0.56 27.30
CA ILE A 349 9.27 1.38 26.32
C ILE A 349 9.62 0.55 25.08
N LEU A 350 10.17 -0.65 25.28
CA LEU A 350 10.48 -1.56 24.16
C LEU A 350 9.22 -1.95 23.37
N ALA A 351 8.13 -2.33 24.07
CA ALA A 351 6.89 -2.71 23.43
C ALA A 351 6.21 -1.52 22.71
N SER A 352 6.36 -0.29 23.20
CA SER A 352 5.89 0.93 22.52
C SER A 352 6.68 1.25 21.25
N VAL A 353 8.01 1.06 21.25
CA VAL A 353 8.84 1.18 20.05
C VAL A 353 8.39 0.18 18.98
N VAL A 354 8.08 -1.06 19.40
CA VAL A 354 7.54 -2.10 18.52
C VAL A 354 6.15 -1.71 17.97
N GLY A 355 5.24 -1.25 18.83
CA GLY A 355 3.90 -0.82 18.42
C GLY A 355 3.92 0.36 17.44
N SER A 356 4.82 1.32 17.66
CA SER A 356 5.04 2.44 16.74
C SER A 356 5.48 1.98 15.36
N GLN A 357 6.22 0.88 15.26
CA GLN A 357 6.71 0.42 13.97
C GLN A 357 5.60 -0.17 13.07
N ALA A 358 4.61 -0.83 13.67
CA ALA A 358 3.46 -1.37 12.95
C ALA A 358 2.80 -0.28 12.07
N ILE A 359 2.45 0.84 12.70
CA ILE A 359 1.73 1.92 12.03
C ILE A 359 2.61 2.72 11.05
N ILE A 360 3.92 2.85 11.33
CA ILE A 360 4.87 3.48 10.39
C ILE A 360 4.97 2.64 9.11
N SER A 361 5.13 1.32 9.23
CA SER A 361 5.13 0.40 8.10
C SER A 361 3.79 0.42 7.34
N GLY A 362 2.67 0.41 8.05
CA GLY A 362 1.33 0.56 7.47
C GLY A 362 1.18 1.85 6.66
N THR A 363 1.74 2.96 7.16
CA THR A 363 1.75 4.26 6.46
C THR A 363 2.53 4.20 5.15
N PHE A 364 3.69 3.54 5.12
CA PHE A 364 4.45 3.35 3.88
C PHE A 364 3.68 2.52 2.84
N SER A 365 2.99 1.46 3.28
CA SER A 365 2.16 0.63 2.40
C SER A 365 1.01 1.44 1.79
N ILE A 366 0.30 2.24 2.61
CA ILE A 366 -0.81 3.08 2.16
C ILE A 366 -0.36 4.15 1.17
N ILE A 367 0.80 4.77 1.38
CA ILE A 367 1.36 5.76 0.44
C ILE A 367 1.75 5.11 -0.88
N ASN A 368 2.37 3.92 -0.85
CA ASN A 368 2.69 3.17 -2.07
C ASN A 368 1.41 2.80 -2.85
N GLN A 369 0.38 2.32 -2.16
CA GLN A 369 -0.92 2.01 -2.75
C GLN A 369 -1.60 3.26 -3.35
N SER A 370 -1.52 4.40 -2.66
CA SER A 370 -2.02 5.70 -3.14
C SER A 370 -1.31 6.15 -4.43
N GLN A 371 0.01 5.92 -4.51
CA GLN A 371 0.80 6.25 -5.69
C GLN A 371 0.38 5.42 -6.90
N SER A 372 0.16 4.11 -6.72
CA SER A 372 -0.30 3.19 -7.78
C SER A 372 -1.64 3.62 -8.39
N LEU A 373 -2.51 4.29 -7.62
CA LEU A 373 -3.79 4.84 -8.07
C LEU A 373 -3.70 6.28 -8.63
N SER A 374 -2.49 6.82 -8.81
CA SER A 374 -2.26 8.22 -9.19
C SER A 374 -2.91 9.24 -8.23
N CYS A 375 -3.11 8.85 -6.95
CA CYS A 375 -3.66 9.70 -5.91
C CYS A 375 -2.59 10.39 -5.06
N PHE A 376 -1.32 10.00 -5.17
CA PHE A 376 -0.21 10.58 -4.43
C PHE A 376 0.98 10.93 -5.34
N PRO A 377 1.75 11.99 -5.03
CA PRO A 377 2.98 12.31 -5.74
C PRO A 377 3.99 11.15 -5.74
N ARG A 378 4.85 11.12 -6.77
CA ARG A 378 5.84 10.04 -6.92
C ARG A 378 6.92 10.14 -5.83
N VAL A 379 7.10 9.06 -5.08
CA VAL A 379 8.13 8.90 -4.03
C VAL A 379 9.06 7.72 -4.32
N LYS A 380 10.25 7.71 -3.72
CA LYS A 380 11.19 6.59 -3.90
C LYS A 380 10.79 5.44 -3.00
N VAL A 381 10.38 4.34 -3.62
CA VAL A 381 10.03 3.10 -2.94
C VAL A 381 11.25 2.18 -2.93
N VAL A 382 11.77 1.87 -1.75
CA VAL A 382 12.84 0.90 -1.54
C VAL A 382 12.26 -0.34 -0.89
N HIS A 383 12.34 -1.47 -1.56
CA HIS A 383 11.93 -2.75 -0.98
C HIS A 383 13.06 -3.28 -0.12
N THR A 384 12.79 -3.58 1.15
CA THR A 384 13.82 -4.01 2.11
C THR A 384 14.10 -5.52 2.07
N SER A 385 13.28 -6.29 1.36
CA SER A 385 13.43 -7.73 1.20
C SER A 385 13.17 -8.13 -0.25
N GLU A 386 14.02 -8.99 -0.80
CA GLU A 386 13.88 -9.57 -2.15
C GLU A 386 12.81 -10.68 -2.19
N ASN A 387 12.50 -11.29 -1.04
CA ASN A 387 11.64 -12.48 -0.95
C ASN A 387 10.22 -12.21 -0.43
N ILE A 388 9.98 -11.08 0.26
CA ILE A 388 8.67 -10.73 0.84
C ILE A 388 8.26 -9.34 0.34
N HIS A 389 7.35 -9.33 -0.64
CA HIS A 389 6.97 -8.18 -1.45
C HIS A 389 6.21 -7.06 -0.69
N GLY A 390 5.73 -7.30 0.52
CA GLY A 390 5.00 -6.29 1.30
C GLY A 390 5.89 -5.31 2.10
N GLN A 391 7.21 -5.51 2.16
CA GLN A 391 8.08 -4.72 3.06
C GLN A 391 8.67 -3.51 2.35
N ILE A 392 8.06 -2.35 2.60
CA ILE A 392 8.31 -1.11 1.88
C ILE A 392 8.95 -0.09 2.82
N TYR A 393 10.06 0.50 2.41
CA TYR A 393 10.69 1.64 3.05
C TYR A 393 10.68 2.84 2.10
N ILE A 394 10.14 3.97 2.58
CA ILE A 394 10.08 5.23 1.83
C ILE A 394 10.88 6.29 2.61
N PRO A 395 12.14 6.56 2.23
CA PRO A 395 13.03 7.43 3.01
C PRO A 395 12.45 8.84 3.23
N GLU A 396 11.88 9.45 2.19
CA GLU A 396 11.37 10.82 2.27
C GLU A 396 10.21 10.94 3.26
N ILE A 397 9.30 9.95 3.26
CA ILE A 397 8.17 9.89 4.18
C ILE A 397 8.65 9.58 5.60
N ASN A 398 9.63 8.70 5.77
CA ASN A 398 10.19 8.38 7.07
C ASN A 398 10.70 9.62 7.82
N TRP A 399 11.49 10.46 7.14
CA TRP A 399 11.99 11.70 7.73
C TRP A 399 10.87 12.72 7.99
N LEU A 400 9.88 12.81 7.09
CA LEU A 400 8.71 13.67 7.29
C LEU A 400 7.90 13.23 8.52
N LEU A 401 7.62 11.94 8.66
CA LEU A 401 6.92 11.36 9.82
C LEU A 401 7.70 11.61 11.11
N MET A 402 9.03 11.46 11.10
CA MET A 402 9.87 11.74 12.27
C MET A 402 9.73 13.21 12.72
N VAL A 403 9.86 14.16 11.80
CA VAL A 403 9.77 15.59 12.11
C VAL A 403 8.38 15.94 12.65
N LEU A 404 7.32 15.44 12.01
CA LEU A 404 5.96 15.68 12.46
C LEU A 404 5.70 15.04 13.83
N CYS A 405 6.17 13.82 14.06
CA CYS A 405 6.01 13.11 15.33
C CYS A 405 6.69 13.88 16.48
N ILE A 406 7.93 14.32 16.29
CA ILE A 406 8.65 15.16 17.26
C ILE A 406 7.91 16.50 17.49
N ALA A 407 7.42 17.14 16.43
CA ALA A 407 6.66 18.38 16.55
C ALA A 407 5.38 18.20 17.37
N VAL A 408 4.66 17.09 17.19
CA VAL A 408 3.47 16.74 17.99
C VAL A 408 3.85 16.50 19.45
N THR A 409 4.89 15.72 19.73
CA THR A 409 5.36 15.45 21.10
C THR A 409 5.76 16.72 21.83
N VAL A 410 6.55 17.60 21.18
CA VAL A 410 7.02 18.87 21.76
C VAL A 410 5.88 19.89 21.88
N GLY A 411 4.92 19.88 20.95
CA GLY A 411 3.80 20.82 20.89
C GLY A 411 2.72 20.55 21.93
N PHE A 412 2.33 19.29 22.13
CA PHE A 412 1.26 18.94 23.07
C PHE A 412 1.74 18.73 24.50
N ARG A 413 2.89 18.07 24.69
CA ARG A 413 3.48 17.75 26.01
C ARG A 413 2.57 17.03 27.00
N ASP A 414 1.40 16.57 26.57
CA ASP A 414 0.37 15.97 27.43
C ASP A 414 -0.27 14.78 26.70
N THR A 415 -0.33 13.65 27.41
CA THR A 415 -0.99 12.43 26.96
C THR A 415 -2.48 12.65 26.64
N LYS A 416 -3.17 13.53 27.37
CA LYS A 416 -4.61 13.79 27.17
C LYS A 416 -4.88 14.36 25.79
N HIS A 417 -4.19 15.45 25.45
CA HIS A 417 -4.40 16.15 24.19
C HIS A 417 -3.96 15.30 22.99
N MET A 418 -2.88 14.55 23.14
CA MET A 418 -2.42 13.59 22.14
C MET A 418 -3.42 12.44 21.94
N GLY A 419 -4.02 11.94 23.02
CA GLY A 419 -5.07 10.91 23.00
C GLY A 419 -6.35 11.38 22.31
N ASN A 420 -6.79 12.61 22.59
CA ASN A 420 -7.95 13.19 21.89
C ASN A 420 -7.69 13.31 20.37
N ALA A 421 -6.46 13.66 19.97
CA ALA A 421 -6.05 13.73 18.58
C ALA A 421 -6.02 12.35 17.90
N SER A 422 -5.32 11.37 18.49
CA SER A 422 -5.22 10.02 17.92
C SER A 422 -6.58 9.32 17.86
N GLY A 423 -7.39 9.48 18.91
CA GLY A 423 -8.75 8.94 18.97
C GLY A 423 -9.59 9.39 17.77
N LEU A 424 -9.59 10.69 17.44
CA LEU A 424 -10.36 11.21 16.30
C LEU A 424 -9.87 10.66 14.95
N ALA A 425 -8.56 10.54 14.76
CA ALA A 425 -8.00 9.98 13.53
C ALA A 425 -8.50 8.54 13.33
N VAL A 426 -8.31 7.69 14.35
CA VAL A 426 -8.67 6.28 14.30
C VAL A 426 -10.17 6.06 14.09
N ILE A 427 -11.04 6.75 14.85
CA ILE A 427 -12.49 6.55 14.69
C ILE A 427 -13.00 6.99 13.31
N THR A 428 -12.39 8.02 12.71
CA THR A 428 -12.75 8.46 11.37
C THR A 428 -12.40 7.40 10.34
N VAL A 429 -11.22 6.77 10.46
CA VAL A 429 -10.84 5.65 9.61
C VAL A 429 -11.79 4.48 9.80
N MET A 430 -12.11 4.11 11.05
CA MET A 430 -13.02 2.99 11.32
C MET A 430 -14.41 3.21 10.70
N LEU A 431 -14.94 4.43 10.76
CA LEU A 431 -16.21 4.80 10.12
C LEU A 431 -16.12 4.65 8.59
N VAL A 432 -15.01 5.11 7.99
CA VAL A 432 -14.76 4.91 6.55
C VAL A 432 -14.73 3.42 6.20
N THR A 433 -14.01 2.61 6.97
CA THR A 433 -13.91 1.15 6.79
C THR A 433 -15.27 0.47 6.95
N THR A 434 -16.11 0.88 7.90
CA THR A 434 -17.47 0.35 8.09
C THR A 434 -18.36 0.65 6.88
N CYS A 435 -18.28 1.87 6.34
CA CYS A 435 -18.99 2.23 5.11
C CYS A 435 -18.51 1.40 3.91
N LEU A 436 -17.20 1.31 3.67
CA LEU A 436 -16.63 0.53 2.57
C LEU A 436 -16.97 -0.97 2.70
N THR A 437 -16.86 -1.53 3.89
CA THR A 437 -17.20 -2.94 4.15
C THR A 437 -18.68 -3.22 3.89
N SER A 438 -19.57 -2.29 4.25
CA SER A 438 -21.00 -2.45 3.92
C SER A 438 -21.25 -2.47 2.40
N LEU A 439 -20.50 -1.68 1.61
CA LEU A 439 -20.51 -1.76 0.15
C LEU A 439 -19.95 -3.10 -0.35
N VAL A 440 -18.86 -3.61 0.23
CA VAL A 440 -18.29 -4.93 -0.13
C VAL A 440 -19.27 -6.07 0.15
N ILE A 441 -19.97 -6.07 1.28
CA ILE A 441 -21.00 -7.07 1.60
C ILE A 441 -22.09 -7.12 0.52
N MET A 442 -22.47 -5.96 -0.03
CA MET A 442 -23.49 -5.86 -1.07
C MET A 442 -22.95 -6.20 -2.47
N LEU A 443 -21.77 -5.70 -2.83
CA LEU A 443 -21.24 -5.75 -4.20
C LEU A 443 -20.40 -6.99 -4.47
N CYS A 444 -19.62 -7.45 -3.50
CA CYS A 444 -18.65 -8.55 -3.66
C CYS A 444 -19.17 -9.85 -3.05
N TRP A 445 -19.78 -9.81 -1.86
CA TRP A 445 -20.31 -11.02 -1.21
C TRP A 445 -21.72 -11.40 -1.68
N HIS A 446 -22.35 -10.58 -2.53
CA HIS A 446 -23.70 -10.79 -3.08
C HIS A 446 -24.76 -11.13 -2.01
N ARG A 447 -24.62 -10.60 -0.79
CA ARG A 447 -25.60 -10.80 0.29
C ARG A 447 -26.75 -9.79 0.19
N SER A 448 -27.84 -10.07 0.90
CA SER A 448 -29.02 -9.20 0.87
C SER A 448 -28.67 -7.79 1.36
N PRO A 449 -29.20 -6.71 0.73
CA PRO A 449 -28.93 -5.34 1.14
C PRO A 449 -29.38 -5.05 2.57
N ALA A 450 -30.37 -5.81 3.08
CA ALA A 450 -30.81 -5.76 4.47
C ALA A 450 -29.69 -6.16 5.44
N LEU A 451 -28.89 -7.19 5.13
CA LEU A 451 -27.78 -7.62 5.98
C LEU A 451 -26.67 -6.57 6.03
N ALA A 452 -26.34 -5.96 4.88
CA ALA A 452 -25.38 -4.86 4.83
C ALA A 452 -25.88 -3.62 5.59
N LEU A 453 -27.18 -3.30 5.49
CA LEU A 453 -27.79 -2.21 6.24
C LEU A 453 -27.78 -2.49 7.75
N ILE A 454 -28.08 -3.71 8.18
CA ILE A 454 -27.99 -4.10 9.60
C ILE A 454 -26.55 -3.95 10.11
N PHE A 455 -25.56 -4.43 9.36
CA PHE A 455 -24.15 -4.27 9.69
C PHE A 455 -23.77 -2.79 9.82
N PHE A 456 -24.13 -1.98 8.83
CA PHE A 456 -23.85 -0.55 8.79
C PHE A 456 -24.52 0.21 9.95
N LEU A 457 -25.81 -0.03 10.20
CA LEU A 457 -26.53 0.64 11.28
C LEU A 457 -26.02 0.21 12.65
N PHE A 458 -25.71 -1.07 12.85
CA PHE A 458 -25.23 -1.57 14.14
C PHE A 458 -23.84 -1.04 14.47
N PHE A 459 -22.83 -1.31 13.63
CA PHE A 459 -21.46 -0.85 13.91
C PHE A 459 -21.29 0.65 13.68
N GLY A 460 -21.92 1.19 12.65
CA GLY A 460 -21.86 2.63 12.34
C GLY A 460 -22.51 3.49 13.43
N SER A 461 -23.54 3.02 14.13
CA SER A 461 -24.11 3.78 15.27
C SER A 461 -23.17 3.81 16.48
N ILE A 462 -22.48 2.71 16.79
CA ILE A 462 -21.47 2.66 17.86
C ILE A 462 -20.30 3.60 17.51
N GLU A 463 -19.84 3.56 16.27
CA GLU A 463 -18.73 4.41 15.82
C GLU A 463 -19.14 5.88 15.75
N ALA A 464 -20.35 6.19 15.27
CA ALA A 464 -20.88 7.55 15.28
C ALA A 464 -20.99 8.12 16.70
N LEU A 465 -21.31 7.28 17.69
CA LEU A 465 -21.31 7.68 19.10
C LEU A 465 -19.89 8.08 19.55
N TYR A 466 -18.88 7.26 19.29
CA TYR A 466 -17.48 7.61 19.62
C TYR A 466 -16.94 8.80 18.83
N PHE A 467 -17.32 8.92 17.56
CA PHE A 467 -16.96 10.04 16.68
C PHE A 467 -17.52 11.35 17.24
N SER A 468 -18.80 11.34 17.65
CA SER A 468 -19.44 12.51 18.24
C SER A 468 -18.82 12.92 19.58
N ALA A 469 -18.43 11.95 20.41
CA ALA A 469 -17.71 12.22 21.67
C ALA A 469 -16.34 12.85 21.42
N SER A 470 -15.63 12.38 20.38
CA SER A 470 -14.31 12.89 20.00
C SER A 470 -14.37 14.30 19.39
N LEU A 471 -15.41 14.61 18.61
CA LEU A 471 -15.60 15.94 18.02
C LEU A 471 -15.86 17.03 19.06
N ILE A 472 -16.49 16.71 20.20
CA ILE A 472 -16.71 17.69 21.27
C ILE A 472 -15.36 18.22 21.81
N LYS A 473 -14.31 17.40 21.76
CA LYS A 473 -12.95 17.73 22.21
C LYS A 473 -12.09 18.41 21.14
N PHE A 474 -12.72 18.99 20.10
CA PHE A 474 -12.00 19.60 18.98
C PHE A 474 -10.92 20.60 19.41
N ARG A 475 -11.20 21.46 20.40
CA ARG A 475 -10.24 22.44 20.94
C ARG A 475 -9.14 21.83 21.82
N GLU A 476 -9.31 20.60 22.30
CA GLU A 476 -8.37 19.90 23.18
C GLU A 476 -7.43 18.96 22.40
N GLY A 477 -7.16 19.24 21.12
CA GLY A 477 -6.17 18.52 20.30
C GLY A 477 -6.75 17.82 19.07
N ALA A 478 -8.06 17.54 19.04
CA ALA A 478 -8.71 16.89 17.90
C ALA A 478 -8.68 17.70 16.58
N TRP A 479 -8.37 18.99 16.63
CA TRP A 479 -8.18 19.79 15.41
C TRP A 479 -6.95 19.38 14.58
N LEU A 480 -5.90 18.83 15.20
CA LEU A 480 -4.65 18.48 14.53
C LEU A 480 -4.83 17.42 13.42
N PRO A 481 -5.40 16.22 13.68
CA PRO A 481 -5.59 15.20 12.64
C PRO A 481 -6.45 15.71 11.48
N ILE A 482 -7.46 16.54 11.76
CA ILE A 482 -8.28 17.17 10.71
C ILE A 482 -7.42 18.11 9.86
N MET A 483 -6.60 18.95 10.50
CA MET A 483 -5.72 19.89 9.80
C MET A 483 -4.69 19.17 8.93
N LEU A 484 -4.05 18.13 9.47
CA LEU A 484 -3.11 17.29 8.73
C LEU A 484 -3.81 16.57 7.57
N ALA A 485 -5.01 16.01 7.80
CA ALA A 485 -5.79 15.35 6.78
C ALA A 485 -6.21 16.33 5.67
N LEU A 486 -6.60 17.56 5.98
CA LEU A 486 -6.96 18.57 4.97
C LEU A 486 -5.77 18.95 4.09
N ILE A 487 -4.56 19.07 4.65
CA ILE A 487 -3.34 19.33 3.88
C ILE A 487 -3.04 18.16 2.93
N LEU A 488 -3.04 16.93 3.46
CA LEU A 488 -2.77 15.73 2.67
C LEU A 488 -3.85 15.51 1.59
N MET A 489 -5.11 15.74 1.93
CA MET A 489 -6.24 15.71 0.98
C MET A 489 -6.05 16.70 -0.15
N ALA A 490 -5.62 17.93 0.14
CA ALA A 490 -5.35 18.93 -0.88
C ALA A 490 -4.22 18.47 -1.82
N VAL A 491 -3.13 17.92 -1.27
CA VAL A 491 -2.02 17.35 -2.06
C VAL A 491 -2.52 16.21 -2.97
N MET A 492 -3.23 15.24 -2.40
CA MET A 492 -3.73 14.08 -3.14
C MET A 492 -4.75 14.48 -4.20
N PHE A 493 -5.68 15.39 -3.88
CA PHE A 493 -6.72 15.84 -4.79
C PHE A 493 -6.15 16.65 -5.96
N ILE A 494 -5.24 17.60 -5.68
CA ILE A 494 -4.56 18.39 -6.73
C ILE A 494 -3.77 17.46 -7.65
N TRP A 495 -3.04 16.49 -7.08
CA TRP A 495 -2.26 15.53 -7.85
C TRP A 495 -3.13 14.65 -8.73
N HIS A 496 -4.17 14.04 -8.15
CA HIS A 496 -5.09 13.16 -8.88
C HIS A 496 -5.82 13.90 -9.99
N HIS A 497 -6.40 15.06 -9.68
CA HIS A 497 -7.14 15.87 -10.65
C HIS A 497 -6.25 16.30 -11.83
N THR A 498 -5.02 16.74 -11.56
CA THR A 498 -4.10 17.17 -12.60
C THR A 498 -3.61 16.00 -13.45
N THR A 499 -3.38 14.83 -12.83
CA THR A 499 -2.96 13.62 -13.54
C THR A 499 -4.05 13.12 -14.48
N ILE A 500 -5.31 13.11 -14.05
CA ILE A 500 -6.46 12.79 -14.92
C ILE A 500 -6.56 13.79 -16.07
N LYS A 501 -6.47 15.09 -15.79
CA LYS A 501 -6.57 16.13 -16.82
C LYS A 501 -5.43 16.07 -17.83
N LYS A 502 -4.22 15.74 -17.39
CA LYS A 502 -3.07 15.47 -18.26
C LYS A 502 -3.36 14.28 -19.17
N TYR A 503 -3.84 13.17 -18.61
CA TYR A 503 -4.19 11.98 -19.38
C TYR A 503 -5.31 12.27 -20.41
N GLU A 504 -6.37 12.98 -20.03
CA GLU A 504 -7.42 13.40 -20.96
C GLU A 504 -6.86 14.26 -22.11
N PHE A 505 -5.93 15.19 -21.80
CA PHE A 505 -5.27 16.01 -22.82
C PHE A 505 -4.44 15.15 -23.78
N ASP A 506 -3.67 14.19 -23.28
CA ASP A 506 -2.89 13.27 -24.11
C ASP A 506 -3.80 12.38 -24.97
N LEU A 507 -4.95 11.95 -24.44
CA LEU A 507 -5.93 11.15 -25.18
C LEU A 507 -6.57 11.94 -26.33
N HIS A 508 -6.91 13.20 -26.10
CA HIS A 508 -7.49 14.07 -27.14
C HIS A 508 -6.48 14.51 -28.19
N ASN A 509 -5.22 14.70 -27.82
CA ASN A 509 -4.14 15.09 -28.74
C ASN A 509 -3.33 13.89 -29.25
N LYS A 510 -3.85 12.66 -29.09
CA LYS A 510 -3.20 11.48 -29.63
C LYS A 510 -3.08 11.60 -31.15
N VAL A 511 -1.93 11.21 -31.66
CA VAL A 511 -1.65 11.29 -33.09
C VAL A 511 -1.97 9.93 -33.71
N THR A 512 -2.65 9.95 -34.85
CA THR A 512 -2.94 8.71 -35.60
C THR A 512 -1.65 8.16 -36.16
N LEU A 513 -1.59 6.83 -36.25
CA LEU A 513 -0.43 6.18 -36.82
C LEU A 513 -0.24 6.50 -38.30
N GLU A 514 -1.36 6.69 -39.02
CA GLU A 514 -1.38 7.15 -40.41
C GLU A 514 -0.64 8.48 -40.59
N TRP A 515 -0.77 9.40 -39.63
CA TRP A 515 -0.02 10.64 -39.65
C TRP A 515 1.49 10.40 -39.54
N LEU A 516 1.93 9.50 -38.67
CA LEU A 516 3.36 9.17 -38.51
C LEU A 516 3.92 8.55 -39.80
N LEU A 517 3.17 7.64 -40.43
CA LEU A 517 3.55 7.00 -41.69
C LEU A 517 3.63 8.02 -42.83
N ALA A 518 2.60 8.85 -42.98
CA ALA A 518 2.56 9.90 -44.02
C ALA A 518 3.62 10.99 -43.83
N LEU A 519 4.06 11.21 -42.58
CA LEU A 519 5.11 12.15 -42.26
C LEU A 519 6.51 11.58 -42.54
N GLY A 520 6.70 10.26 -42.33
CA GLY A 520 7.93 9.53 -42.62
C GLY A 520 8.41 9.75 -44.06
N ASP A 521 7.48 9.61 -45.02
CA ASP A 521 7.76 9.75 -46.45
C ASP A 521 8.10 11.19 -46.87
N LYS A 522 7.64 12.20 -46.08
CA LYS A 522 7.82 13.63 -46.40
C LYS A 522 9.03 14.27 -45.75
N LEU A 523 9.44 13.81 -44.57
CA LEU A 523 10.51 14.44 -43.78
C LEU A 523 11.89 13.79 -43.95
N GLY A 524 12.02 12.71 -44.72
CA GLY A 524 13.32 12.05 -44.93
C GLY A 524 13.88 11.47 -43.63
N MET A 525 13.03 10.77 -42.87
CA MET A 525 13.37 10.30 -41.54
C MET A 525 14.52 9.27 -41.55
N VAL A 526 15.56 9.54 -40.76
CA VAL A 526 16.73 8.66 -40.66
C VAL A 526 16.53 7.64 -39.54
N ARG A 527 16.72 6.35 -39.86
CA ARG A 527 16.70 5.26 -38.87
C ARG A 527 18.08 5.00 -38.32
N VAL A 528 18.29 5.27 -37.03
CA VAL A 528 19.55 5.05 -36.31
C VAL A 528 19.59 3.60 -35.78
N PRO A 529 20.72 2.89 -35.80
CA PRO A 529 20.82 1.57 -35.17
C PRO A 529 20.52 1.65 -33.67
N GLY A 530 19.83 0.65 -33.12
CA GLY A 530 19.43 0.61 -31.70
C GLY A 530 17.94 0.35 -31.48
N ILE A 531 17.56 0.24 -30.21
CA ILE A 531 16.16 0.15 -29.75
C ILE A 531 15.76 1.47 -29.09
N GLY A 532 14.70 2.10 -29.60
CA GLY A 532 14.10 3.29 -29.00
C GLY A 532 12.88 2.92 -28.16
N LEU A 533 12.97 3.06 -26.84
CA LEU A 533 11.87 2.85 -25.91
C LEU A 533 11.16 4.19 -25.63
N VAL A 534 9.96 4.37 -26.14
CA VAL A 534 9.15 5.57 -25.94
C VAL A 534 8.15 5.31 -24.83
N TYR A 535 8.36 5.91 -23.66
CA TYR A 535 7.40 5.79 -22.55
C TYR A 535 6.17 6.66 -22.77
N THR A 536 5.00 6.06 -22.60
CA THR A 536 3.71 6.71 -22.80
C THR A 536 2.68 6.22 -21.79
N ASP A 537 1.82 7.12 -21.31
CA ASP A 537 0.67 6.75 -20.48
C ASP A 537 -0.51 6.25 -21.34
N LEU A 538 -0.46 6.43 -22.67
CA LEU A 538 -1.52 6.03 -23.60
C LEU A 538 -1.42 4.55 -23.98
N THR A 539 -2.54 3.84 -23.87
CA THR A 539 -2.67 2.45 -24.35
C THR A 539 -2.95 2.32 -25.85
N SER A 540 -3.39 3.41 -26.50
CA SER A 540 -3.67 3.44 -27.93
C SER A 540 -3.20 4.75 -28.57
N GLY A 541 -2.81 4.68 -29.84
CA GLY A 541 -2.28 5.82 -30.59
C GLY A 541 -0.81 6.16 -30.29
N VAL A 542 -0.28 7.12 -31.03
CA VAL A 542 1.08 7.65 -30.84
C VAL A 542 0.97 8.90 -29.96
N PRO A 543 1.80 9.03 -28.90
CA PRO A 543 1.70 10.17 -28.00
C PRO A 543 2.24 11.45 -28.66
N ALA A 544 1.66 12.59 -28.31
CA ALA A 544 1.99 13.89 -28.92
C ALA A 544 3.41 14.40 -28.60
N ASN A 545 4.03 13.90 -27.53
CA ASN A 545 5.43 14.17 -27.24
C ASN A 545 6.35 13.57 -28.32
N PHE A 546 6.04 12.35 -28.78
CA PHE A 546 6.83 11.67 -29.80
C PHE A 546 6.68 12.34 -31.17
N SER A 547 5.48 12.80 -31.52
CA SER A 547 5.28 13.55 -32.77
C SER A 547 6.11 14.83 -32.79
N ARG A 548 6.15 15.58 -31.69
CA ARG A 548 7.00 16.78 -31.56
C ARG A 548 8.49 16.46 -31.60
N PHE A 549 8.90 15.36 -30.98
CA PHE A 549 10.28 14.89 -31.03
C PHE A 549 10.70 14.64 -32.48
N VAL A 550 9.91 13.86 -33.21
CA VAL A 550 10.15 13.53 -34.62
C VAL A 550 10.17 14.75 -35.54
N THR A 551 9.29 15.74 -35.32
CA THR A 551 9.28 16.96 -36.14
C THR A 551 10.49 17.85 -35.90
N ASN A 552 11.05 17.86 -34.68
CA ASN A 552 12.22 18.67 -34.35
C ASN A 552 13.53 17.95 -34.67
N LEU A 553 13.54 16.62 -34.54
CA LEU A 553 14.66 15.75 -34.82
C LEU A 553 14.15 14.59 -35.68
N PRO A 554 14.31 14.66 -37.01
CA PRO A 554 13.77 13.67 -37.95
C PRO A 554 14.63 12.40 -37.97
N ALA A 555 14.93 11.84 -36.80
CA ALA A 555 15.66 10.60 -36.62
C ALA A 555 15.12 9.82 -35.43
N PHE A 556 14.99 8.51 -35.60
CA PHE A 556 14.61 7.60 -34.51
C PHE A 556 15.16 6.20 -34.77
N HIS A 557 15.07 5.34 -33.77
CA HIS A 557 15.73 4.04 -33.77
C HIS A 557 15.12 3.04 -34.77
N ARG A 558 15.94 2.08 -35.23
CA ARG A 558 15.55 1.03 -36.18
C ARG A 558 14.39 0.20 -35.64
N VAL A 559 14.45 -0.18 -34.35
CA VAL A 559 13.33 -0.79 -33.62
C VAL A 559 12.74 0.25 -32.67
N LEU A 560 11.43 0.49 -32.78
CA LEU A 560 10.72 1.43 -31.92
C LEU A 560 9.71 0.67 -31.06
N VAL A 561 9.73 0.88 -29.74
CA VAL A 561 8.78 0.25 -28.83
C VAL A 561 8.10 1.33 -27.98
N PHE A 562 6.79 1.46 -28.13
CA PHE A 562 5.97 2.29 -27.24
C PHE A 562 5.66 1.51 -25.97
N VAL A 563 6.31 1.89 -24.86
CA VAL A 563 6.16 1.22 -23.57
C VAL A 563 5.15 1.98 -22.72
N CYS A 564 4.07 1.31 -22.34
CA CYS A 564 3.07 1.82 -21.41
C CYS A 564 3.12 1.01 -20.13
N VAL A 565 3.65 1.60 -19.07
CA VAL A 565 3.64 1.00 -17.73
C VAL A 565 2.35 1.41 -17.04
N LYS A 566 1.51 0.44 -16.68
CA LYS A 566 0.23 0.68 -16.01
C LYS A 566 0.08 -0.15 -14.74
N SER A 567 -0.54 0.47 -13.73
CA SER A 567 -0.92 -0.20 -12.50
C SER A 567 -2.39 -0.63 -12.58
N VAL A 568 -2.66 -1.91 -12.33
CA VAL A 568 -3.99 -2.52 -12.33
C VAL A 568 -4.48 -2.64 -10.88
N PRO A 569 -5.78 -2.48 -10.59
CA PRO A 569 -6.33 -2.62 -9.23
C PRO A 569 -6.42 -4.10 -8.80
N VAL A 570 -5.28 -4.77 -8.77
CA VAL A 570 -5.04 -6.10 -8.20
C VAL A 570 -3.72 -6.05 -7.42
N PRO A 571 -3.54 -6.85 -6.35
CA PRO A 571 -2.31 -6.81 -5.57
C PRO A 571 -1.09 -7.18 -6.42
N HIS A 572 -1.20 -8.30 -7.15
CA HIS A 572 -0.12 -8.90 -7.93
C HIS A 572 -0.60 -9.35 -9.30
N VAL A 573 0.21 -9.10 -10.33
CA VAL A 573 0.02 -9.62 -11.68
C VAL A 573 1.03 -10.73 -11.94
N LEU A 574 0.54 -11.90 -12.37
CA LEU A 574 1.40 -13.05 -12.70
C LEU A 574 2.40 -12.67 -13.80
N PRO A 575 3.68 -13.11 -13.73
CA PRO A 575 4.69 -12.81 -14.75
C PRO A 575 4.26 -13.20 -16.17
N ALA A 576 3.48 -14.26 -16.29
CA ALA A 576 2.92 -14.72 -17.57
C ALA A 576 1.91 -13.74 -18.20
N GLU A 577 1.21 -12.93 -17.40
CA GLU A 577 0.18 -12.01 -17.89
C GLU A 577 0.66 -10.54 -17.89
N ARG A 578 1.88 -10.30 -17.42
CA ARG A 578 2.48 -8.97 -17.23
C ARG A 578 2.66 -8.20 -18.54
N TYR A 579 3.13 -8.87 -19.59
CA TYR A 579 3.44 -8.25 -20.87
C TYR A 579 2.32 -8.48 -21.90
N LEU A 580 1.78 -7.38 -22.39
CA LEU A 580 0.90 -7.30 -23.56
C LEU A 580 1.70 -6.66 -24.70
N VAL A 581 1.84 -7.35 -25.83
CA VAL A 581 2.55 -6.80 -26.98
C VAL A 581 1.64 -6.78 -28.20
N GLY A 582 1.74 -5.70 -28.97
CA GLY A 582 1.05 -5.55 -30.25
C GLY A 582 1.93 -4.81 -31.25
N ARG A 583 1.64 -4.95 -32.54
CA ARG A 583 2.33 -4.23 -33.61
C ARG A 583 1.71 -2.84 -33.76
N VAL A 584 2.53 -1.87 -34.16
CA VAL A 584 2.10 -0.49 -34.44
C VAL A 584 2.45 -0.17 -35.89
N GLY A 585 1.53 -0.48 -36.80
CA GLY A 585 1.63 -0.15 -38.22
C GLY A 585 2.17 -1.29 -39.07
N PRO A 586 2.53 -1.01 -40.34
CA PRO A 586 3.00 -2.04 -41.26
C PRO A 586 4.23 -2.77 -40.72
N ALA A 587 4.35 -4.05 -41.03
CA ALA A 587 5.45 -4.89 -40.54
C ALA A 587 6.85 -4.34 -40.85
N GLY A 588 7.02 -3.65 -41.99
CA GLY A 588 8.28 -3.03 -42.39
C GLY A 588 8.71 -1.83 -41.54
N HIS A 589 7.83 -1.25 -40.71
CA HIS A 589 8.17 -0.08 -39.88
C HIS A 589 8.86 -0.45 -38.55
N ARG A 590 8.90 -1.74 -38.20
CA ARG A 590 9.52 -2.31 -36.98
C ARG A 590 9.15 -1.55 -35.69
N SER A 591 7.87 -1.22 -35.60
CA SER A 591 7.28 -0.49 -34.48
C SER A 591 6.34 -1.39 -33.69
N TYR A 592 6.53 -1.46 -32.38
CA TYR A 592 5.74 -2.28 -31.46
C TYR A 592 5.17 -1.43 -30.33
N ARG A 593 4.11 -1.93 -29.71
CA ARG A 593 3.55 -1.43 -28.45
C ARG A 593 3.69 -2.52 -27.42
N CYS A 594 4.24 -2.18 -26.27
CA CYS A 594 4.30 -3.05 -25.10
C CYS A 594 3.57 -2.36 -23.95
N ILE A 595 2.55 -3.03 -23.40
CA ILE A 595 1.89 -2.61 -22.17
C ILE A 595 2.35 -3.56 -21.07
N VAL A 596 2.93 -2.97 -20.03
CA VAL A 596 3.48 -3.68 -18.88
C VAL A 596 2.52 -3.43 -17.72
N ARG A 597 1.96 -4.52 -17.18
CA ARG A 597 0.95 -4.50 -16.13
C ARG A 597 1.55 -4.86 -14.79
N TYR A 598 1.44 -3.94 -13.84
CA TYR A 598 1.84 -4.16 -12.45
C TYR A 598 0.61 -4.11 -11.54
N GLY A 599 0.54 -4.99 -10.56
CA GLY A 599 -0.36 -4.84 -9.43
C GLY A 599 0.09 -3.70 -8.51
N TYR A 600 -0.79 -3.25 -7.62
CA TYR A 600 -0.47 -2.15 -6.69
C TYR A 600 0.60 -2.51 -5.64
N ARG A 601 0.96 -3.80 -5.50
CA ARG A 601 2.10 -4.29 -4.71
C ARG A 601 3.26 -4.84 -5.53
N ASP A 602 3.17 -4.83 -6.87
CA ASP A 602 4.27 -5.34 -7.69
C ASP A 602 5.44 -4.34 -7.73
N VAL A 603 6.66 -4.89 -7.71
CA VAL A 603 7.91 -4.12 -7.76
C VAL A 603 8.31 -3.90 -9.21
N HIS A 604 8.72 -2.67 -9.54
CA HIS A 604 9.38 -2.39 -10.81
C HIS A 604 10.77 -3.05 -10.79
N GLN A 605 11.01 -3.94 -11.75
CA GLN A 605 12.28 -4.64 -11.91
C GLN A 605 13.42 -3.67 -12.28
N ASP A 606 14.66 -4.10 -12.07
CA ASP A 606 15.84 -3.39 -12.56
C ASP A 606 15.82 -3.23 -14.09
N VAL A 607 16.42 -2.15 -14.60
CA VAL A 607 16.36 -1.83 -16.04
C VAL A 607 16.95 -2.95 -16.90
N ASP A 608 18.06 -3.55 -16.48
CA ASP A 608 18.70 -4.65 -17.21
C ASP A 608 17.81 -5.90 -17.32
N SER A 609 17.06 -6.22 -16.26
CA SER A 609 16.11 -7.35 -16.28
C SER A 609 14.86 -6.99 -17.09
N PHE A 610 14.36 -5.76 -16.96
CA PHE A 610 13.24 -5.26 -17.75
C PHE A 610 13.53 -5.29 -19.26
N GLU A 611 14.70 -4.78 -19.70
CA GLU A 611 15.09 -4.82 -21.12
C GLU A 611 15.17 -6.25 -21.65
N THR A 612 15.71 -7.17 -20.86
CA THR A 612 15.84 -8.57 -21.24
C THR A 612 14.48 -9.25 -21.38
N GLU A 613 13.59 -9.08 -20.40
CA GLU A 613 12.23 -9.60 -20.45
C GLU A 613 11.40 -8.97 -21.58
N LEU A 614 11.58 -7.68 -21.85
CA LEU A 614 10.91 -6.97 -22.93
C LEU A 614 11.34 -7.53 -24.30
N VAL A 615 12.63 -7.73 -24.52
CA VAL A 615 13.16 -8.30 -25.77
C VAL A 615 12.70 -9.74 -25.95
N GLU A 616 12.70 -10.55 -24.89
CA GLU A 616 12.17 -11.92 -24.92
C GLU A 616 10.67 -11.94 -25.26
N SER A 617 9.91 -11.02 -24.66
CA SER A 617 8.49 -10.83 -24.92
C SER A 617 8.22 -10.44 -26.38
N LEU A 618 9.00 -9.50 -26.93
CA LEU A 618 8.91 -9.08 -28.34
C LEU A 618 9.26 -10.24 -29.29
N ALA A 619 10.34 -10.98 -29.02
CA ALA A 619 10.73 -12.13 -29.83
C ALA A 619 9.64 -13.22 -29.85
N THR A 620 9.01 -13.47 -28.70
CA THR A 620 7.90 -14.43 -28.59
C THR A 620 6.68 -13.94 -29.37
N TYR A 621 6.36 -12.65 -29.30
CA TYR A 621 5.27 -12.05 -30.07
C TYR A 621 5.51 -12.14 -31.58
N ILE A 622 6.73 -11.84 -32.06
CA ILE A 622 7.07 -11.91 -33.50
C ILE A 622 6.82 -13.33 -34.05
N LYS A 623 7.23 -14.36 -33.29
CA LYS A 623 6.97 -15.76 -33.65
C LYS A 623 5.46 -16.09 -33.66
N LEU A 624 4.71 -15.61 -32.67
CA LEU A 624 3.25 -15.81 -32.57
C LEU A 624 2.49 -15.12 -33.71
N ASP A 625 2.79 -13.86 -33.99
CA ASP A 625 2.20 -13.06 -35.07
C ASP A 625 2.40 -13.76 -36.43
N ALA A 626 3.58 -14.33 -36.67
CA ALA A 626 3.85 -15.11 -37.88
C ALA A 626 2.99 -16.38 -37.99
N LEU A 627 2.84 -17.13 -36.89
CA LEU A 627 1.99 -18.34 -36.86
C LEU A 627 0.52 -18.00 -37.16
N TYR A 628 0.01 -16.89 -36.62
CA TYR A 628 -1.36 -16.45 -36.90
C TYR A 628 -1.55 -16.06 -38.37
N ARG A 629 -0.60 -15.36 -38.98
CA ARG A 629 -0.64 -15.03 -40.42
C ARG A 629 -0.64 -16.27 -41.31
N CYS A 630 0.08 -17.32 -40.92
CA CYS A 630 0.05 -18.61 -41.62
C CYS A 630 -1.33 -19.28 -41.55
N SER A 631 -2.02 -19.19 -40.41
CA SER A 631 -3.35 -19.79 -40.23
C SER A 631 -4.43 -19.09 -41.04
N ASP A 632 -4.40 -17.76 -41.16
CA ASP A 632 -5.37 -16.99 -41.96
C ASP A 632 -5.11 -17.13 -43.48
N ALA A 633 -3.88 -17.41 -43.91
CA ALA A 633 -3.56 -17.70 -45.31
C ALA A 633 -4.14 -19.04 -45.81
N GLY A 634 -4.50 -19.95 -44.89
CA GLY A 634 -5.07 -21.27 -45.21
C GLY A 634 -6.59 -21.30 -45.39
N SER A 635 -7.31 -20.25 -44.98
CA SER A 635 -8.79 -20.18 -45.01
C SER A 635 -9.28 -19.17 -46.06
N GLY A 636 -9.06 -19.49 -47.34
CA GLY A 636 -9.55 -18.67 -48.44
C GLY A 636 -11.07 -18.73 -48.62
N SER A 637 -11.77 -17.61 -48.39
CA SER A 637 -12.78 -17.01 -49.29
C SER A 637 -13.61 -15.92 -48.57
N GLY A 638 -13.82 -14.78 -49.24
CA GLY A 638 -14.84 -13.79 -48.86
C GLY A 638 -14.33 -12.36 -48.70
N SER A 639 -14.75 -11.48 -49.60
CA SER A 639 -14.43 -10.05 -49.72
C SER A 639 -14.94 -9.14 -48.59
N GLU A 640 -15.26 -9.68 -47.41
CA GLU A 640 -15.66 -8.92 -46.20
C GLU A 640 -14.52 -8.78 -45.17
N GLN A 641 -13.32 -9.33 -45.45
CA GLN A 641 -12.21 -9.40 -44.49
C GLN A 641 -11.33 -8.15 -44.36
N LEU A 642 -11.49 -7.12 -45.21
CA LEU A 642 -10.57 -5.97 -45.17
C LEU A 642 -10.70 -5.17 -43.87
N ASP A 643 -11.92 -4.96 -43.35
CA ASP A 643 -12.15 -4.24 -42.08
C ASP A 643 -11.72 -5.04 -40.85
N GLY A 644 -11.89 -6.37 -40.86
CA GLY A 644 -11.45 -7.24 -39.75
C GLY A 644 -9.93 -7.40 -39.64
N ARG A 645 -9.20 -7.17 -40.75
CA ARG A 645 -7.72 -7.24 -40.80
C ARG A 645 -7.06 -6.04 -40.13
N TYR A 646 -7.62 -4.84 -40.29
CA TYR A 646 -7.13 -3.61 -39.64
C TYR A 646 -7.42 -3.54 -38.14
N GLU A 647 -8.55 -4.08 -37.68
CA GLU A 647 -8.83 -4.17 -36.23
C GLU A 647 -7.93 -5.20 -35.54
N ARG A 648 -7.57 -6.30 -36.22
CA ARG A 648 -6.74 -7.38 -35.66
C ARG A 648 -5.23 -7.09 -35.71
N GLU A 649 -4.73 -6.35 -36.70
CA GLU A 649 -3.32 -5.89 -36.75
C GLU A 649 -2.94 -4.94 -35.61
N ASN A 650 -3.93 -4.30 -34.97
CA ASN A 650 -3.76 -3.45 -33.79
C ASN A 650 -4.08 -4.17 -32.46
N ALA A 651 -4.43 -5.45 -32.49
CA ALA A 651 -4.82 -6.20 -31.30
C ALA A 651 -3.61 -6.57 -30.44
N LEU A 652 -3.69 -6.26 -29.15
CA LEU A 652 -2.67 -6.61 -28.16
C LEU A 652 -2.78 -8.09 -27.81
N THR A 653 -1.66 -8.80 -27.77
CA THR A 653 -1.59 -10.22 -27.41
C THR A 653 -0.92 -10.41 -26.05
N VAL A 654 -1.52 -11.25 -25.19
CA VAL A 654 -0.92 -11.67 -23.93
C VAL A 654 0.13 -12.75 -24.22
N ILE A 655 1.36 -12.55 -23.77
CA ILE A 655 2.48 -13.42 -24.20
C ILE A 655 2.56 -14.71 -23.38
N GLY A 656 2.46 -14.65 -22.05
CA GLY A 656 2.86 -15.78 -21.20
C GLY A 656 1.78 -16.83 -20.92
N THR A 657 0.52 -16.61 -21.29
CA THR A 657 -0.56 -17.63 -21.18
C THR A 657 -0.64 -18.55 -22.39
N ASN A 658 0.19 -18.34 -23.42
CA ASN A 658 0.12 -19.10 -24.65
C ASN A 658 0.84 -20.47 -24.50
N PRO A 659 0.18 -21.62 -24.72
CA PRO A 659 0.76 -22.96 -24.51
C PRO A 659 2.04 -23.25 -25.30
N LEU A 660 2.34 -22.46 -26.34
CA LEU A 660 3.57 -22.54 -27.14
C LEU A 660 4.84 -22.07 -26.41
N ARG A 661 4.75 -21.38 -25.26
CA ARG A 661 5.93 -21.06 -24.43
C ARG A 661 6.67 -22.33 -23.96
N ARG A 662 5.95 -23.45 -23.85
CA ARG A 662 6.51 -24.72 -23.37
C ARG A 662 7.24 -25.53 -24.45
N CYS A 663 6.95 -25.31 -25.74
CA CYS A 663 7.72 -25.91 -26.85
C CYS A 663 9.04 -25.18 -27.13
N LEU A 664 9.24 -24.01 -26.53
CA LEU A 664 10.37 -23.12 -26.84
C LEU A 664 11.37 -23.01 -25.69
N SER A 665 11.50 -24.05 -24.84
CA SER A 665 12.49 -24.07 -23.77
C SER A 665 13.90 -23.83 -24.34
N TYR A 666 14.48 -22.70 -23.95
CA TYR A 666 15.83 -22.28 -24.30
C TYR A 666 16.79 -22.82 -23.25
N ASP A 667 17.81 -23.57 -23.70
CA ASP A 667 18.99 -23.86 -22.88
C ASP A 667 19.86 -22.60 -22.84
N ALA A 668 19.75 -21.85 -21.75
CA ALA A 668 20.84 -20.98 -21.33
C ALA A 668 21.95 -21.88 -20.80
N SER A 669 22.90 -22.28 -21.65
CA SER A 669 24.18 -22.80 -21.17
C SER A 669 24.89 -21.67 -20.43
N HIS A 670 24.66 -21.59 -19.12
CA HIS A 670 25.65 -21.07 -18.20
C HIS A 670 26.90 -21.95 -18.38
N ASP A 671 27.84 -21.51 -19.21
CA ASP A 671 29.20 -22.04 -19.10
C ASP A 671 29.66 -21.77 -17.66
N GLY A 672 29.91 -22.88 -16.96
CA GLY A 672 30.07 -22.92 -15.54
C GLY A 672 31.18 -21.98 -15.06
N VAL A 673 30.87 -21.25 -14.00
CA VAL A 673 31.87 -20.84 -13.02
C VAL A 673 32.40 -22.14 -12.41
N SER A 674 33.38 -22.72 -13.08
CA SER A 674 34.26 -23.72 -12.47
C SER A 674 35.13 -22.95 -11.47
N SER A 675 35.00 -23.35 -10.22
CA SER A 675 35.94 -23.08 -9.15
C SER A 675 37.37 -23.28 -9.65
N VAL A 676 38.14 -22.19 -9.75
CA VAL A 676 39.60 -22.27 -9.87
C VAL A 676 40.17 -21.96 -8.50
N ASP A 677 40.82 -23.00 -7.97
CA ASP A 677 41.56 -23.03 -6.72
C ASP A 677 42.47 -21.81 -6.53
N ALA A 678 42.51 -21.36 -5.28
CA ALA A 678 43.48 -20.40 -4.79
C ALA A 678 44.89 -21.02 -4.82
N ALA A 679 45.59 -20.89 -5.95
CA ALA A 679 47.04 -21.03 -6.00
C ALA A 679 47.67 -19.70 -5.59
N ARG A 680 48.20 -19.67 -4.35
CA ARG A 680 49.06 -18.61 -3.84
C ARG A 680 50.27 -18.43 -4.77
N VAL A 681 50.46 -17.23 -5.31
CA VAL A 681 51.74 -16.79 -5.86
C VAL A 681 52.22 -15.62 -5.01
N GLU A 682 53.31 -15.85 -4.29
CA GLU A 682 54.04 -14.84 -3.53
C GLU A 682 54.67 -13.83 -4.50
N VAL A 683 54.41 -12.54 -4.28
CA VAL A 683 55.10 -11.45 -4.97
C VAL A 683 56.37 -11.13 -4.19
N ASN A 684 57.52 -11.34 -4.82
CA ASN A 684 58.79 -10.79 -4.37
C ASN A 684 59.35 -9.83 -5.44
N SER A 685 59.63 -8.62 -4.98
CA SER A 685 60.43 -7.54 -5.56
C SER A 685 59.81 -6.45 -6.45
N PRO A 686 60.32 -5.20 -6.32
CA PRO A 686 59.73 -3.99 -6.86
C PRO A 686 60.50 -3.48 -8.09
N ASN A 687 59.78 -3.10 -9.15
CA ASN A 687 60.07 -2.00 -10.08
C ASN A 687 59.37 -2.25 -11.42
N GLY A 688 58.48 -1.34 -11.83
CA GLY A 688 57.92 -1.31 -13.18
C GLY A 688 56.49 -0.80 -13.20
N ILE A 689 56.30 0.42 -13.68
CA ILE A 689 54.99 0.97 -14.06
C ILE A 689 54.48 0.12 -15.23
N VAL A 690 53.33 -0.54 -15.06
CA VAL A 690 52.62 -1.24 -16.15
C VAL A 690 51.27 -0.56 -16.34
N GLU A 691 51.04 -0.03 -17.53
CA GLU A 691 49.75 0.49 -17.98
C GLU A 691 48.69 -0.63 -17.91
N VAL A 692 47.58 -0.34 -17.23
CA VAL A 692 46.39 -1.18 -17.24
C VAL A 692 45.68 -0.98 -18.59
N PRO A 693 45.47 -2.00 -19.43
CA PRO A 693 44.65 -1.83 -20.62
C PRO A 693 43.20 -1.61 -20.18
N ALA A 694 42.56 -0.60 -20.77
CA ALA A 694 41.14 -0.31 -20.58
C ALA A 694 40.31 -1.58 -20.88
N ALA A 695 39.46 -1.97 -19.92
CA ALA A 695 38.54 -3.08 -20.08
C ALA A 695 37.61 -2.84 -21.27
N ALA A 696 37.62 -3.76 -22.23
CA ALA A 696 36.70 -3.75 -23.36
C ALA A 696 35.24 -3.90 -22.88
N PRO A 697 34.26 -3.24 -23.52
CA PRO A 697 32.86 -3.38 -23.16
C PRO A 697 32.39 -4.81 -23.40
N VAL A 698 31.74 -5.40 -22.39
CA VAL A 698 31.14 -6.74 -22.48
C VAL A 698 29.99 -6.71 -23.49
N LEU A 699 30.24 -7.22 -24.70
CA LEU A 699 29.22 -7.42 -25.74
C LEU A 699 28.23 -8.50 -25.28
N LYS A 700 27.02 -8.09 -24.90
CA LYS A 700 25.89 -8.98 -24.55
C LYS A 700 25.36 -9.65 -25.83
N LYS A 701 25.84 -10.86 -26.17
CA LYS A 701 25.34 -11.64 -27.32
C LYS A 701 24.13 -12.49 -26.91
N VAL A 702 23.04 -12.42 -27.67
CA VAL A 702 21.86 -13.29 -27.53
C VAL A 702 21.50 -13.87 -28.90
N ARG A 703 21.30 -15.19 -28.98
CA ARG A 703 21.00 -15.91 -30.23
C ARG A 703 19.64 -16.59 -30.12
N PHE A 704 18.72 -16.28 -31.03
CA PHE A 704 17.39 -16.89 -31.09
C PHE A 704 17.42 -18.14 -32.00
N VAL A 705 16.90 -19.27 -31.50
CA VAL A 705 16.69 -20.50 -32.30
C VAL A 705 15.24 -20.52 -32.78
N VAL A 706 15.02 -20.88 -34.05
CA VAL A 706 13.70 -21.01 -34.70
C VAL A 706 13.55 -22.46 -35.17
N GLU A 707 12.52 -23.18 -34.69
CA GLU A 707 12.14 -24.50 -35.23
C GLU A 707 11.26 -24.31 -36.48
N ALA A 708 11.57 -25.06 -37.53
CA ALA A 708 11.12 -24.80 -38.89
C ALA A 708 9.63 -25.12 -39.12
N ALA A 709 8.87 -24.12 -39.54
CA ALA A 709 7.56 -24.29 -40.16
C ALA A 709 7.32 -23.21 -41.22
N ASN A 710 7.28 -23.64 -42.49
CA ASN A 710 7.15 -22.86 -43.74
C ASN A 710 8.34 -21.93 -44.11
N PRO A 711 9.10 -22.22 -45.19
CA PRO A 711 10.38 -21.58 -45.48
C PRO A 711 10.33 -20.10 -45.91
N GLU A 712 9.20 -19.62 -46.44
CA GLU A 712 9.06 -18.21 -46.87
C GLU A 712 8.64 -17.28 -45.73
N VAL A 713 7.75 -17.75 -44.83
CA VAL A 713 7.34 -17.00 -43.64
C VAL A 713 8.46 -17.03 -42.60
N ASP A 714 9.23 -18.13 -42.51
CA ASP A 714 10.42 -18.22 -41.65
C ASP A 714 11.48 -17.18 -42.01
N LYS A 715 11.73 -16.88 -43.29
CA LYS A 715 12.75 -15.89 -43.69
C LYS A 715 12.46 -14.49 -43.15
N GLY A 716 11.23 -14.00 -43.32
CA GLY A 716 10.86 -12.66 -42.84
C GLY A 716 10.87 -12.55 -41.31
N VAL A 717 10.56 -13.65 -40.60
CA VAL A 717 10.59 -13.74 -39.14
C VAL A 717 12.02 -13.79 -38.61
N VAL A 718 12.88 -14.59 -39.26
CA VAL A 718 14.30 -14.70 -38.91
C VAL A 718 15.01 -13.36 -39.13
N GLU A 719 14.72 -12.67 -40.24
CA GLU A 719 15.24 -11.31 -40.49
C GLU A 719 14.77 -10.33 -39.41
N GLU A 720 13.49 -10.35 -39.02
CA GLU A 720 12.95 -9.48 -37.97
C GLU A 720 13.57 -9.75 -36.59
N LEU A 721 13.77 -11.02 -36.23
CA LEU A 721 14.44 -11.43 -35.00
C LEU A 721 15.92 -11.06 -35.00
N GLN A 722 16.60 -11.18 -36.14
CA GLN A 722 18.00 -10.80 -36.28
C GLN A 722 18.17 -9.28 -36.16
N GLU A 723 17.29 -8.49 -36.78
CA GLU A 723 17.29 -7.03 -36.61
C GLU A 723 17.04 -6.62 -35.14
N LEU A 724 16.20 -7.35 -34.41
CA LEU A 724 15.99 -7.12 -32.97
C LEU A 724 17.25 -7.42 -32.16
N CYS A 725 17.99 -8.49 -32.48
CA CYS A 725 19.30 -8.79 -31.89
C CYS A 725 20.31 -7.67 -32.16
N GLU A 726 20.49 -7.30 -33.43
CA GLU A 726 21.43 -6.25 -33.85
C GLU A 726 21.10 -4.90 -33.21
N ALA A 727 19.80 -4.58 -33.12
CA ALA A 727 19.33 -3.37 -32.44
C ALA A 727 19.63 -3.39 -30.94
N ARG A 728 19.49 -4.55 -30.28
CA ARG A 728 19.87 -4.69 -28.86
C ARG A 728 21.37 -4.51 -28.65
N GLU A 729 22.19 -5.07 -29.54
CA GLU A 729 23.66 -4.96 -29.47
C GLU A 729 24.14 -3.51 -29.71
N ALA A 730 23.42 -2.76 -30.54
CA ALA A 730 23.69 -1.33 -30.78
C ALA A 730 23.29 -0.41 -29.61
N GLY A 731 22.48 -0.89 -28.67
CA GLY A 731 22.09 -0.18 -27.45
C GLY A 731 20.64 0.31 -27.43
N THR A 732 20.16 0.61 -26.21
CA THR A 732 18.81 1.07 -25.89
C THR A 732 18.81 2.55 -25.52
N ALA A 733 17.89 3.31 -26.11
CA ALA A 733 17.65 4.71 -25.77
C ALA A 733 16.23 4.87 -25.21
N PHE A 734 16.10 5.61 -24.12
CA PHE A 734 14.83 5.82 -23.41
C PHE A 734 14.32 7.22 -23.68
N ILE A 735 13.16 7.33 -24.33
CA ILE A 735 12.52 8.60 -24.67
C ILE A 735 11.36 8.84 -23.71
N LEU A 736 11.45 9.89 -22.92
CA LEU A 736 10.47 10.25 -21.89
C LEU A 736 9.91 11.66 -22.11
N GLY A 737 8.59 11.81 -21.98
CA GLY A 737 7.93 13.12 -22.04
C GLY A 737 8.07 13.88 -20.73
N HIS A 738 8.77 15.02 -20.75
CA HIS A 738 8.84 15.93 -19.61
C HIS A 738 7.73 16.98 -19.69
N SER A 739 6.64 16.75 -18.96
CA SER A 739 5.38 17.51 -19.09
C SER A 739 5.30 18.74 -18.18
N HIS A 740 5.47 19.95 -18.70
CA HIS A 740 5.19 21.20 -17.98
C HIS A 740 3.71 21.58 -18.07
N VAL A 741 3.01 21.70 -16.94
CA VAL A 741 1.59 22.03 -16.93
C VAL A 741 1.38 23.53 -16.71
N GLN A 742 0.57 24.16 -17.56
CA GLN A 742 0.13 25.56 -17.49
C GLN A 742 -1.40 25.62 -17.55
N THR A 743 -1.99 26.63 -16.92
CA THR A 743 -3.44 26.85 -16.97
C THR A 743 -3.84 27.74 -18.14
N LYS A 744 -4.99 27.46 -18.78
CA LYS A 744 -5.54 28.33 -19.83
C LYS A 744 -5.74 29.78 -19.37
N PRO A 745 -5.46 30.79 -20.22
CA PRO A 745 -5.77 32.19 -19.92
C PRO A 745 -7.28 32.36 -19.78
N GLY A 746 -7.75 32.76 -18.59
CA GLY A 746 -9.17 32.84 -18.23
C GLY A 746 -9.63 31.82 -17.17
N SER A 747 -8.77 30.89 -16.75
CA SER A 747 -9.08 29.93 -15.68
C SER A 747 -9.32 30.63 -14.33
N SER A 748 -10.22 30.07 -13.50
CA SER A 748 -10.51 30.58 -12.17
C SER A 748 -9.26 30.67 -11.30
N LEU A 749 -9.23 31.63 -10.37
CA LEU A 749 -8.11 31.81 -9.42
C LEU A 749 -7.75 30.52 -8.69
N LEU A 750 -8.75 29.73 -8.31
CA LEU A 750 -8.55 28.45 -7.62
C LEU A 750 -7.84 27.43 -8.51
N LYS A 751 -8.17 27.35 -9.81
CA LYS A 751 -7.47 26.48 -10.77
C LYS A 751 -6.04 26.96 -11.01
N LYS A 752 -5.81 28.27 -11.14
CA LYS A 752 -4.47 28.85 -11.28
C LYS A 752 -3.59 28.54 -10.08
N LEU A 753 -4.13 28.62 -8.86
CA LEU A 753 -3.39 28.30 -7.65
C LEU A 753 -3.12 26.79 -7.55
N ALA A 754 -4.14 25.95 -7.75
CA ALA A 754 -4.02 24.49 -7.66
C ALA A 754 -3.03 23.91 -8.68
N VAL A 755 -3.17 24.25 -9.96
CA VAL A 755 -2.36 23.68 -11.05
C VAL A 755 -1.08 24.46 -11.27
N GLY A 756 -1.15 25.79 -11.30
CA GLY A 756 -0.01 26.66 -11.60
C GLY A 756 1.03 26.68 -10.48
N VAL A 757 0.59 26.71 -9.22
CA VAL A 757 1.47 26.74 -8.04
C VAL A 757 1.55 25.37 -7.37
N GLY A 758 0.42 24.80 -6.97
CA GLY A 758 0.37 23.57 -6.17
C GLY A 758 0.99 22.35 -6.88
N TYR A 759 0.47 21.99 -8.06
CA TYR A 759 0.98 20.84 -8.81
C TYR A 759 2.44 21.01 -9.24
N ASN A 760 2.81 22.20 -9.75
CA ASN A 760 4.19 22.47 -10.15
C ASN A 760 5.16 22.48 -8.97
N PHE A 761 4.73 22.95 -7.79
CA PHE A 761 5.52 22.85 -6.56
C PHE A 761 5.72 21.38 -6.16
N LEU A 762 4.64 20.60 -6.07
CA LEU A 762 4.72 19.17 -5.75
C LEU A 762 5.61 18.44 -6.74
N ARG A 763 5.42 18.64 -8.04
CA ARG A 763 6.23 18.02 -9.09
C ARG A 763 7.72 18.37 -9.01
N ARG A 764 8.07 19.60 -8.65
CA ARG A 764 9.47 20.05 -8.51
C ARG A 764 10.15 19.50 -7.25
N ASN A 765 9.39 19.28 -6.18
CA ASN A 765 9.90 18.79 -4.90
C ASN A 765 9.82 17.26 -4.77
N CYS A 766 8.99 16.60 -5.59
CA CYS A 766 8.87 15.14 -5.65
C CYS A 766 9.73 14.56 -6.79
N ARG A 767 9.94 13.24 -6.79
CA ARG A 767 10.83 12.59 -7.76
C ARG A 767 10.20 12.53 -9.16
N GLY A 768 11.06 12.62 -10.18
CA GLY A 768 10.68 12.51 -11.58
C GLY A 768 10.34 11.07 -12.03
N PRO A 769 9.72 10.89 -13.22
CA PRO A 769 9.45 9.58 -13.82
C PRO A 769 10.70 8.72 -14.04
N ASP A 770 11.80 9.38 -14.40
CA ASP A 770 13.12 8.82 -14.70
C ASP A 770 13.68 8.01 -13.52
N VAL A 771 13.55 8.55 -12.30
CA VAL A 771 14.03 7.89 -11.08
C VAL A 771 13.18 6.68 -10.70
N VAL A 772 11.88 6.70 -11.00
CA VAL A 772 10.95 5.59 -10.70
C VAL A 772 11.19 4.41 -11.64
N LEU A 773 11.47 4.71 -12.92
CA LEU A 773 11.79 3.70 -13.94
C LEU A 773 13.26 3.24 -13.88
N ARG A 774 14.06 3.77 -12.94
CA ARG A 774 15.50 3.48 -12.75
C ARG A 774 16.37 3.67 -14.01
N VAL A 775 15.95 4.53 -14.94
CA VAL A 775 16.58 4.67 -16.26
C VAL A 775 18.00 5.25 -16.13
N PRO A 776 19.01 4.67 -16.80
CA PRO A 776 20.36 5.22 -16.81
C PRO A 776 20.38 6.64 -17.43
N PRO A 777 21.00 7.63 -16.77
CA PRO A 777 21.00 9.01 -17.27
C PRO A 777 21.75 9.18 -18.60
N ALA A 778 22.68 8.27 -18.92
CA ALA A 778 23.46 8.32 -20.15
C ALA A 778 22.66 7.96 -21.42
N SER A 779 21.54 7.24 -21.29
CA SER A 779 20.68 6.80 -22.40
C SER A 779 19.28 7.41 -22.37
N LEU A 780 19.06 8.41 -21.51
CA LEU A 780 17.80 9.10 -21.33
C LEU A 780 17.70 10.33 -22.27
N LEU A 781 16.60 10.41 -23.02
CA LEU A 781 16.25 11.56 -23.84
C LEU A 781 14.90 12.13 -23.38
N GLU A 782 14.94 13.32 -22.80
CA GLU A 782 13.74 14.01 -22.31
C GLU A 782 13.16 14.97 -23.36
N VAL A 783 11.87 14.79 -23.65
CA VAL A 783 11.13 15.62 -24.59
C VAL A 783 10.21 16.56 -23.82
N GLY A 784 10.58 17.84 -23.76
CA GLY A 784 9.78 18.88 -23.11
C GLY A 784 8.43 19.12 -23.82
N MET A 785 7.33 19.03 -23.08
CA MET A 785 5.98 19.33 -23.57
C MET A 785 5.26 20.26 -22.60
N VAL A 786 4.69 21.36 -23.13
CA VAL A 786 3.80 22.23 -22.36
C VAL A 786 2.35 21.76 -22.54
N TYR A 787 1.70 21.44 -21.44
CA TYR A 787 0.29 21.06 -21.32
C TYR A 787 -0.51 22.26 -20.87
N VAL A 788 -1.46 22.71 -21.67
CA VAL A 788 -2.32 23.86 -21.31
C VAL A 788 -3.70 23.33 -20.91
N LEU A 789 -3.91 23.18 -19.59
CA LEU A 789 -5.12 22.59 -18.99
C LEU A 789 -6.22 23.64 -18.74
#